data_AF-A0A534L8H8-F1
#
_entry.id   AF-A0A534L8H8-F1
#
_cell.length_a   1.000
_cell.length_b   1.000
_cell.length_c   1.000
_cell.angle_alpha   90.00
_cell.angle_beta   90.00
_cell.angle_gamma   90.00
#
_symmetry.space_group_name_H-M   'P 1'
#
loop_
_entity.id
_entity.type
_entity.pdbx_description
1 polymer ?
#
loop_
_entity_poly.entity_id
_entity_poly.type
_entity_poly.pdbx_seq_one_letter_code
_entity_poly.pdbx_strand_id
1 'polypeptide(L)'
;MARATTIQALRNRGISKKTAEILADAGFTLEKLAASKPDRLAKFIPKKEAEKVLKKLGTVPAEAKPAPKREKAKPAARARRPSTKAAEAEPEAPLTIPVKAPPLSAGEQEILDGLKEIGRWLPRFVVTELSKKLHGLKLSKKRLQEVLQRICEKFDLHAIDANESAGIVSAQSIGEPGTQMSLPYEEKVIVRDDGRVRVVPIGVLVDGLMSLHATDRDGPTEWCDLPHGHRLEVPSLTAEGKVVWKPVQSASRHLHRNPLLRIRTRLGRTITATTNHSFVTRRNGHIEPILGSELRLGDRVPVLRRWSVPSQAQELNLEEFLPKNRFWHGTEVAKARALGVRWRRGYGRDFVVPVGVDALARHLAGRSQFGIDDGFVYPIQNHGRAKVPEIVHLDAMIGWLLGAYLSEGWAAHYYVNISNTDERFLRKTRRVAESFGIGYGEYDNTRGFAKGHDLHLRSVVLSEFLRAACGHGSAQKRIPEFAFGAGNACVAALLRAYFDGDGNVSVDRGAIRVSSNSAELIDGVALLLGRFGIVSSKGQTGKQYTLWIPQHYAEAFRAAIGFESAQKRALLDRLCAKPRRAFTYDGLDMISGFGTILRDVSRKLRLPTRDVNNFARRQRVGRTTLARHILRFEARAKQIG
;
A
#
# COMPACT_ATOMS: atom_id res chain seq x y z
N MET A 1 8.23 34.44 3.61
CA MET A 1 9.03 33.81 2.54
C MET A 1 10.30 33.24 3.14
N ALA A 2 10.67 32.01 2.80
CA ALA A 2 11.79 31.31 3.44
C ALA A 2 13.13 32.01 3.13
N ARG A 3 13.97 32.22 4.14
CA ARG A 3 15.35 32.77 4.03
C ARG A 3 16.10 32.29 2.78
N ALA A 4 16.04 30.99 2.49
CA ALA A 4 16.67 30.36 1.33
C ALA A 4 16.15 30.89 -0.02
N THR A 5 14.86 31.23 -0.12
CA THR A 5 14.25 31.79 -1.34
C THR A 5 14.74 33.20 -1.64
N THR A 6 14.90 34.05 -0.62
CA THR A 6 15.47 35.39 -0.77
C THR A 6 16.94 35.33 -1.19
N ILE A 7 17.74 34.48 -0.54
CA ILE A 7 19.16 34.30 -0.87
C ILE A 7 19.32 33.84 -2.32
N GLN A 8 18.58 32.81 -2.74
CA GLN A 8 18.67 32.30 -4.11
C GLN A 8 18.22 33.33 -5.15
N ALA A 9 17.17 34.11 -4.85
CA ALA A 9 16.69 35.15 -5.76
C ALA A 9 17.63 36.35 -5.90
N LEU A 10 18.38 36.71 -4.84
CA LEU A 10 19.44 37.73 -4.91
C LEU A 10 20.67 37.20 -5.64
N ARG A 11 21.04 35.94 -5.44
CA ARG A 11 22.13 35.27 -6.17
C ARG A 11 21.84 35.18 -7.67
N ASN A 12 20.60 34.87 -8.07
CA ASN A 12 20.18 34.86 -9.46
C ASN A 12 20.26 36.25 -10.13
N ARG A 13 20.23 37.33 -9.35
CA ARG A 13 20.44 38.72 -9.80
C ARG A 13 21.92 39.15 -9.74
N GLY A 14 22.83 38.22 -9.45
CA GLY A 14 24.27 38.46 -9.42
C GLY A 14 24.77 39.22 -8.18
N ILE A 15 24.06 39.15 -7.06
CA ILE A 15 24.52 39.63 -5.76
C ILE A 15 25.37 38.54 -5.10
N SER A 16 26.44 38.93 -4.40
CA SER A 16 27.35 37.97 -3.74
C SER A 16 26.60 37.16 -2.68
N LYS A 17 27.03 35.91 -2.46
CA LYS A 17 26.42 35.02 -1.45
C LYS A 17 26.45 35.66 -0.05
N LYS A 18 27.59 36.28 0.32
CA LYS A 18 27.80 36.93 1.61
C LYS A 18 26.85 38.12 1.82
N THR A 19 26.69 38.99 0.82
CA THR A 19 25.77 40.13 0.86
C THR A 19 24.31 39.68 0.93
N ALA A 20 23.96 38.61 0.19
CA ALA A 20 22.61 38.05 0.19
C ALA A 20 22.22 37.40 1.53
N GLU A 21 23.17 36.75 2.21
CA GLU A 21 22.97 36.18 3.55
C GLU A 21 22.77 37.28 4.59
N ILE A 22 23.63 38.31 4.62
CA ILE A 22 23.51 39.44 5.54
C ILE A 22 22.14 40.13 5.43
N LEU A 23 21.67 40.39 4.21
CA LEU A 23 20.37 41.02 3.98
C LEU A 23 19.19 40.12 4.37
N ALA A 24 19.29 38.81 4.10
CA ALA A 24 18.26 37.86 4.50
C ALA A 24 18.20 37.69 6.02
N ASP A 25 19.35 37.69 6.70
CA ASP A 25 19.47 37.59 8.16
C ASP A 25 18.97 38.88 8.85
N ALA A 26 19.17 40.04 8.22
CA ALA A 26 18.56 41.31 8.64
C ALA A 26 17.05 41.41 8.34
N GLY A 27 16.41 40.33 7.85
CA GLY A 27 14.96 40.25 7.67
C GLY A 27 14.42 40.94 6.42
N PHE A 28 15.29 41.29 5.47
CA PHE A 28 14.85 41.91 4.22
C PHE A 28 14.29 40.86 3.24
N THR A 29 13.08 41.12 2.74
CA THR A 29 12.48 40.40 1.61
C THR A 29 12.74 41.15 0.30
N LEU A 30 12.59 40.49 -0.86
CA LEU A 30 12.77 41.13 -2.17
C LEU A 30 11.92 42.40 -2.33
N GLU A 31 10.66 42.35 -1.88
CA GLU A 31 9.74 43.50 -1.89
C GLU A 31 10.23 44.63 -0.97
N LYS A 32 10.75 44.30 0.22
CA LYS A 32 11.29 45.30 1.15
C LYS A 32 12.60 45.91 0.64
N LEU A 33 13.42 45.13 -0.05
CA LEU A 33 14.64 45.62 -0.68
C LEU A 33 14.33 46.56 -1.84
N ALA A 34 13.33 46.24 -2.68
CA ALA A 34 12.91 47.10 -3.78
C ALA A 34 12.34 48.46 -3.30
N ALA A 35 11.71 48.49 -2.12
CA ALA A 35 11.17 49.70 -1.51
C ALA A 35 12.16 50.45 -0.58
N SER A 36 13.41 49.98 -0.42
CA SER A 36 14.37 50.56 0.51
C SER A 36 15.28 51.62 -0.13
N LYS A 37 15.64 52.65 0.65
CA LYS A 37 16.62 53.68 0.26
C LYS A 37 18.06 53.20 0.53
N PRO A 38 19.07 53.68 -0.24
CA PRO A 38 20.48 53.31 -0.06
C PRO A 38 20.98 53.46 1.39
N ASP A 39 20.57 54.53 2.09
CA ASP A 39 21.02 54.82 3.45
C ASP A 39 20.52 53.80 4.48
N ARG A 40 19.37 53.15 4.22
CA ARG A 40 18.83 52.09 5.10
C ARG A 40 19.61 50.78 4.94
N LEU A 41 20.07 50.49 3.72
CA LEU A 41 20.88 49.31 3.43
C LEU A 41 22.35 49.51 3.84
N ALA A 42 22.84 50.75 3.79
CA ALA A 42 24.19 51.13 4.22
C ALA A 42 24.48 50.82 5.70
N LYS A 43 23.45 50.60 6.52
CA LYS A 43 23.58 50.15 7.91
C LYS A 43 24.02 48.68 8.05
N PHE A 44 23.84 47.89 7.01
CA PHE A 44 24.11 46.43 7.02
C PHE A 44 25.20 46.02 6.04
N ILE A 45 25.41 46.80 4.97
CA ILE A 45 26.40 46.51 3.91
C ILE A 45 27.07 47.83 3.47
N PRO A 46 28.29 47.80 2.90
CA PRO A 46 28.97 49.02 2.44
C PRO A 46 28.11 49.83 1.45
N LYS A 47 28.18 51.17 1.51
CA LYS A 47 27.34 52.08 0.70
C LYS A 47 27.40 51.77 -0.82
N LYS A 48 28.58 51.44 -1.34
CA LYS A 48 28.79 51.00 -2.73
C LYS A 48 28.06 49.67 -3.05
N GLU A 49 27.96 48.75 -2.10
CA GLU A 49 27.20 47.51 -2.27
C GLU A 49 25.69 47.73 -2.17
N ALA A 50 25.24 48.62 -1.30
CA ALA A 50 23.82 48.99 -1.16
C ALA A 50 23.24 49.54 -2.47
N GLU A 51 23.96 50.45 -3.13
CA GLU A 51 23.57 51.00 -4.44
C GLU A 51 23.58 49.91 -5.52
N LYS A 52 24.56 49.01 -5.50
CA LYS A 52 24.67 47.87 -6.43
C LYS A 52 23.52 46.88 -6.25
N VAL A 53 23.06 46.63 -5.03
CA VAL A 53 21.92 45.76 -4.72
C VAL A 53 20.63 46.35 -5.29
N LEU A 54 20.37 47.65 -5.06
CA LEU A 54 19.19 48.32 -5.59
C LEU A 54 19.18 48.37 -7.12
N LYS A 55 20.34 48.65 -7.75
CA LYS A 55 20.49 48.63 -9.20
C LYS A 55 20.21 47.25 -9.81
N LYS A 56 20.64 46.18 -9.14
CA LYS A 56 20.44 44.78 -9.60
C LYS A 56 19.06 44.21 -9.30
N LEU A 57 18.29 44.84 -8.41
CA LEU A 57 16.90 44.45 -8.14
C LEU A 57 15.95 44.89 -9.28
N GLY A 58 16.26 46.00 -9.95
CA GLY A 58 15.53 46.49 -11.13
C GLY A 58 15.83 45.75 -12.44
N THR A 59 16.88 44.92 -12.48
CA THR A 59 17.20 44.10 -13.66
C THR A 59 16.46 42.76 -13.62
N VAL A 60 15.82 42.39 -14.74
CA VAL A 60 15.14 41.10 -14.93
C VAL A 60 16.13 39.95 -14.65
N PRO A 61 15.74 38.86 -13.96
CA PRO A 61 16.65 37.75 -13.66
C PRO A 61 17.27 37.19 -14.95
N ALA A 62 18.59 37.01 -14.97
CA ALA A 62 19.25 36.30 -16.06
C ALA A 62 18.77 34.85 -16.08
N GLU A 63 18.18 34.40 -17.19
CA GLU A 63 17.82 33.00 -17.40
C GLU A 63 19.06 32.11 -17.25
N ALA A 64 18.92 31.02 -16.49
CA ALA A 64 19.97 30.03 -16.35
C ALA A 64 20.29 29.42 -17.72
N LYS A 65 21.52 29.61 -18.20
CA LYS A 65 22.01 28.98 -19.44
C LYS A 65 21.84 27.45 -19.37
N PRO A 66 21.22 26.81 -20.37
CA PRO A 66 21.18 25.36 -20.45
C PRO A 66 22.57 24.81 -20.77
N ALA A 67 22.90 23.66 -20.18
CA ALA A 67 24.12 22.90 -20.48
C ALA A 67 24.21 22.56 -22.00
N PRO A 68 25.42 22.54 -22.59
CA PRO A 68 25.58 22.34 -24.03
C PRO A 68 25.11 20.93 -24.44
N LYS A 69 24.24 20.89 -25.46
CA LYS A 69 23.81 19.67 -26.15
C LYS A 69 24.96 19.14 -27.00
N ARG A 70 25.33 17.86 -26.83
CA ARG A 70 26.09 17.11 -27.84
C ARG A 70 25.26 17.02 -29.13
N GLU A 71 25.78 17.57 -30.22
CA GLU A 71 25.18 17.45 -31.56
C GLU A 71 25.20 16.00 -32.03
N LYS A 72 24.05 15.53 -32.52
CA LYS A 72 23.95 14.35 -33.37
C LYS A 72 24.05 14.83 -34.81
N ALA A 73 25.04 14.33 -35.55
CA ALA A 73 25.20 14.57 -36.98
C ALA A 73 23.95 14.10 -37.75
N LYS A 74 23.48 14.93 -38.70
CA LYS A 74 22.41 14.61 -39.65
C LYS A 74 22.92 13.64 -40.74
N PRO A 75 22.09 12.72 -41.24
CA PRO A 75 22.45 11.85 -42.35
C PRO A 75 22.35 12.60 -43.70
N ALA A 76 23.38 12.46 -44.53
CA ALA A 76 23.41 12.99 -45.90
C ALA A 76 22.52 12.19 -46.85
N ALA A 77 22.07 12.87 -47.91
CA ALA A 77 21.07 12.41 -48.87
C ALA A 77 21.54 11.23 -49.74
N ARG A 78 20.57 10.39 -50.11
CA ARG A 78 20.72 9.16 -50.88
C ARG A 78 20.79 9.50 -52.38
N ALA A 79 21.98 9.47 -52.96
CA ALA A 79 22.16 9.45 -54.42
C ALA A 79 22.25 8.00 -54.93
N ARG A 80 21.63 7.74 -56.09
CA ARG A 80 21.52 6.43 -56.75
C ARG A 80 22.88 5.90 -57.20
N ARG A 81 23.11 4.59 -57.01
CA ARG A 81 24.26 3.82 -57.55
C ARG A 81 24.12 3.59 -59.06
N PRO A 82 25.21 3.66 -59.85
CA PRO A 82 25.37 2.88 -61.06
C PRO A 82 25.99 1.50 -60.75
N SER A 83 25.84 0.61 -61.73
CA SER A 83 26.08 -0.83 -61.73
C SER A 83 27.54 -1.29 -61.61
N THR A 84 27.66 -2.54 -61.14
CA THR A 84 28.80 -3.46 -61.01
C THR A 84 29.87 -3.44 -62.10
N LYS A 85 31.14 -3.56 -61.68
CA LYS A 85 32.16 -4.46 -62.28
C LYS A 85 33.15 -4.92 -61.18
N ALA A 86 33.57 -6.18 -61.29
CA ALA A 86 34.44 -6.92 -60.37
C ALA A 86 35.91 -6.46 -60.45
N ALA A 87 36.63 -6.54 -59.32
CA ALA A 87 38.09 -6.53 -59.28
C ALA A 87 38.58 -7.27 -58.02
N GLU A 88 39.23 -8.41 -58.29
CA GLU A 88 40.37 -9.11 -57.67
C GLU A 88 40.71 -8.97 -56.17
N ALA A 89 41.10 -10.11 -55.60
CA ALA A 89 41.44 -10.34 -54.20
C ALA A 89 42.86 -9.86 -53.84
N GLU A 90 42.99 -9.14 -52.72
CA GLU A 90 44.26 -8.85 -52.05
C GLU A 90 44.67 -10.02 -51.12
N PRO A 91 45.99 -10.26 -50.91
CA PRO A 91 46.49 -11.42 -50.19
C PRO A 91 46.28 -11.29 -48.66
N GLU A 92 45.89 -12.39 -48.02
CA GLU A 92 45.63 -12.46 -46.57
C GLU A 92 46.89 -12.15 -45.74
N ALA A 93 46.81 -11.15 -44.87
CA ALA A 93 47.79 -10.90 -43.83
C ALA A 93 47.71 -12.00 -42.74
N PRO A 94 48.84 -12.50 -42.20
CA PRO A 94 48.82 -13.57 -41.22
C PRO A 94 48.10 -13.13 -39.94
N LEU A 95 47.12 -13.94 -39.51
CA LEU A 95 46.32 -13.73 -38.31
C LEU A 95 47.21 -13.76 -37.05
N THR A 96 47.30 -12.64 -36.34
CA THR A 96 47.88 -12.60 -35.00
C THR A 96 46.82 -13.03 -33.98
N ILE A 97 47.09 -14.13 -33.27
CA ILE A 97 46.21 -14.63 -32.21
C ILE A 97 46.25 -13.63 -31.04
N PRO A 98 45.12 -13.07 -30.59
CA PRO A 98 45.10 -12.19 -29.43
C PRO A 98 45.42 -12.99 -28.16
N VAL A 99 46.49 -12.60 -27.46
CA VAL A 99 46.84 -13.19 -26.15
C VAL A 99 45.76 -12.82 -25.15
N LYS A 100 44.92 -13.80 -24.77
CA LYS A 100 43.70 -13.60 -23.96
C LYS A 100 43.96 -13.16 -22.51
N ALA A 101 45.18 -13.24 -22.00
CA ALA A 101 45.50 -12.88 -20.63
C ALA A 101 46.89 -12.23 -20.50
N PRO A 102 47.03 -11.06 -19.84
CA PRO A 102 48.33 -10.45 -19.58
C PRO A 102 49.20 -11.32 -18.67
N PRO A 103 50.53 -11.18 -18.71
CA PRO A 103 51.44 -11.89 -17.81
C PRO A 103 51.18 -11.51 -16.35
N LEU A 104 51.51 -12.42 -15.42
CA LEU A 104 51.31 -12.21 -13.98
C LEU A 104 52.25 -11.11 -13.47
N SER A 105 51.74 -10.25 -12.59
CA SER A 105 52.60 -9.27 -11.90
C SER A 105 53.40 -9.94 -10.78
N ALA A 106 54.51 -9.33 -10.36
CA ALA A 106 55.37 -9.87 -9.29
C ALA A 106 54.60 -10.11 -7.97
N GLY A 107 53.68 -9.21 -7.61
CA GLY A 107 52.83 -9.38 -6.42
C GLY A 107 51.72 -10.42 -6.59
N GLU A 108 51.26 -10.70 -7.81
CA GLU A 108 50.35 -11.82 -8.08
C GLU A 108 51.10 -13.15 -7.98
N GLN A 109 52.35 -13.19 -8.44
CA GLN A 109 53.21 -14.37 -8.37
C GLN A 109 53.51 -14.77 -6.92
N GLU A 110 53.85 -13.79 -6.06
CA GLU A 110 54.09 -14.01 -4.62
C GLU A 110 52.87 -14.62 -3.92
N ILE A 111 51.67 -14.12 -4.23
CA ILE A 111 50.42 -14.67 -3.68
C ILE A 111 50.15 -16.08 -4.20
N LEU A 112 50.38 -16.34 -5.50
CA LEU A 112 50.20 -17.67 -6.08
C LEU A 112 51.16 -18.70 -5.50
N ASP A 113 52.40 -18.31 -5.24
CA ASP A 113 53.38 -19.20 -4.62
C ASP A 113 53.05 -19.43 -3.14
N GLY A 114 52.58 -18.41 -2.42
CA GLY A 114 52.01 -18.58 -1.07
C GLY A 114 50.78 -19.50 -1.03
N LEU A 115 49.91 -19.43 -2.04
CA LEU A 115 48.75 -20.32 -2.20
C LEU A 115 49.16 -21.77 -2.49
N LYS A 116 50.21 -21.97 -3.30
CA LYS A 116 50.78 -23.30 -3.55
C LYS A 116 51.37 -23.92 -2.29
N GLU A 117 52.07 -23.15 -1.47
CA GLU A 117 52.65 -23.63 -0.21
C GLU A 117 51.58 -24.12 0.77
N ILE A 118 50.40 -23.49 0.81
CA ILE A 118 49.28 -23.92 1.66
C ILE A 118 48.33 -24.92 0.98
N GLY A 119 48.59 -25.32 -0.27
CA GLY A 119 47.77 -26.29 -1.01
C GLY A 119 46.36 -25.80 -1.34
N ARG A 120 46.15 -24.48 -1.48
CA ARG A 120 44.84 -23.88 -1.77
C ARG A 120 44.86 -23.14 -3.11
N TRP A 121 43.67 -22.83 -3.62
CA TRP A 121 43.50 -22.13 -4.89
C TRP A 121 42.52 -20.96 -4.74
N LEU A 122 42.79 -19.85 -5.45
CA LEU A 122 41.88 -18.71 -5.58
C LEU A 122 41.79 -18.27 -7.06
N PRO A 123 40.63 -17.78 -7.52
CA PRO A 123 40.50 -17.21 -8.85
C PRO A 123 41.44 -16.03 -9.06
N ARG A 124 41.98 -15.90 -10.29
CA ARG A 124 42.94 -14.84 -10.65
C ARG A 124 42.47 -13.43 -10.28
N PHE A 125 41.18 -13.12 -10.41
CA PHE A 125 40.64 -11.82 -10.03
C PHE A 125 40.82 -11.50 -8.53
N VAL A 126 40.61 -12.50 -7.67
CA VAL A 126 40.81 -12.36 -6.22
C VAL A 126 42.30 -12.15 -5.93
N VAL A 127 43.18 -12.91 -6.60
CA VAL A 127 44.64 -12.74 -6.50
C VAL A 127 45.08 -11.33 -6.92
N THR A 128 44.55 -10.80 -8.02
CA THR A 128 44.85 -9.44 -8.49
C THR A 128 44.41 -8.38 -7.48
N GLU A 129 43.20 -8.51 -6.90
CA GLU A 129 42.71 -7.57 -5.88
C GLU A 129 43.49 -7.67 -4.57
N LEU A 130 43.87 -8.88 -4.16
CA LEU A 130 44.75 -9.08 -3.01
C LEU A 130 46.11 -8.45 -3.23
N SER A 131 46.70 -8.62 -4.41
CA SER A 131 47.97 -8.01 -4.78
C SER A 131 47.90 -6.48 -4.65
N LYS A 132 46.85 -5.84 -5.16
CA LYS A 132 46.64 -4.39 -5.02
C LYS A 132 46.48 -3.95 -3.56
N LYS A 133 45.75 -4.71 -2.75
CA LYS A 133 45.49 -4.36 -1.33
C LYS A 133 46.69 -4.62 -0.42
N LEU A 134 47.51 -5.60 -0.76
CA LEU A 134 48.75 -5.93 -0.06
C LEU A 134 49.93 -5.06 -0.53
N HIS A 135 49.79 -4.38 -1.66
CA HIS A 135 50.78 -3.46 -2.19
C HIS A 135 51.13 -2.37 -1.17
N GLY A 136 52.36 -2.38 -0.67
CA GLY A 136 52.87 -1.42 0.33
C GLY A 136 52.79 -1.88 1.78
N LEU A 137 52.23 -3.07 2.07
CA LEU A 137 52.23 -3.66 3.41
C LEU A 137 53.41 -4.63 3.58
N LYS A 138 54.31 -4.37 4.53
CA LYS A 138 55.38 -5.32 4.89
C LYS A 138 54.82 -6.42 5.80
N LEU A 139 54.45 -7.55 5.21
CA LEU A 139 54.01 -8.74 5.95
C LEU A 139 55.12 -9.78 6.05
N SER A 140 55.20 -10.46 7.19
CA SER A 140 56.06 -11.65 7.31
C SER A 140 55.42 -12.83 6.60
N LYS A 141 56.23 -13.78 6.11
CA LYS A 141 55.77 -14.97 5.38
C LYS A 141 54.67 -15.76 6.13
N LYS A 142 54.83 -15.93 7.45
CA LYS A 142 53.86 -16.59 8.31
C LYS A 142 52.51 -15.85 8.36
N ARG A 143 52.54 -14.52 8.44
CA ARG A 143 51.33 -13.70 8.51
C ARG A 143 50.62 -13.61 7.15
N LEU A 144 51.38 -13.63 6.05
CA LEU A 144 50.82 -13.75 4.70
C LEU A 144 50.08 -15.08 4.55
N GLN A 145 50.67 -16.20 4.97
CA GLN A 145 50.02 -17.51 4.93
C GLN A 145 48.74 -17.55 5.78
N GLU A 146 48.72 -16.99 6.99
CA GLU A 146 47.49 -16.88 7.82
C GLU A 146 46.40 -16.05 7.13
N VAL A 147 46.77 -14.95 6.47
CA VAL A 147 45.84 -14.11 5.71
C VAL A 147 45.28 -14.88 4.52
N LEU A 148 46.13 -15.53 3.73
CA LEU A 148 45.73 -16.33 2.58
C LEU A 148 44.82 -17.50 3.00
N GLN A 149 45.14 -18.18 4.11
CA GLN A 149 44.33 -19.27 4.66
C GLN A 149 42.92 -18.79 5.00
N ARG A 150 42.78 -17.68 5.75
CA ARG A 150 41.46 -17.12 6.11
C ARG A 150 40.68 -16.64 4.89
N ILE A 151 41.35 -16.14 3.87
CA ILE A 151 40.70 -15.72 2.63
C ILE A 151 40.20 -16.94 1.85
N CYS A 152 40.99 -18.02 1.77
CA CYS A 152 40.58 -19.27 1.14
C CYS A 152 39.37 -19.87 1.87
N GLU A 153 39.39 -19.93 3.20
CA GLU A 153 38.25 -20.41 4.00
C GLU A 153 36.98 -19.58 3.75
N LYS A 154 37.11 -18.24 3.67
CA LYS A 154 35.97 -17.37 3.33
C LYS A 154 35.52 -17.56 1.89
N PHE A 155 36.44 -17.74 0.96
CA PHE A 155 36.12 -17.98 -0.44
C PHE A 155 35.37 -19.29 -0.60
N ASP A 156 35.85 -20.37 0.01
CA ASP A 156 35.20 -21.69 -0.01
C ASP A 156 33.80 -21.63 0.60
N LEU A 157 33.61 -20.88 1.69
CA LEU A 157 32.29 -20.72 2.32
C LEU A 157 31.26 -19.97 1.44
N HIS A 158 31.73 -19.14 0.51
CA HIS A 158 30.88 -18.38 -0.42
C HIS A 158 30.99 -18.89 -1.86
N ALA A 159 31.73 -19.99 -2.07
CA ALA A 159 31.83 -20.63 -3.36
C ALA A 159 30.50 -21.31 -3.65
N ILE A 160 29.99 -21.09 -4.86
CA ILE A 160 28.73 -21.65 -5.33
C ILE A 160 29.09 -22.81 -6.25
N ASP A 161 28.39 -23.93 -6.12
CA ASP A 161 28.63 -25.10 -6.95
C ASP A 161 28.39 -24.78 -8.43
N ALA A 162 29.17 -25.41 -9.30
CA ALA A 162 28.93 -25.32 -10.73
C ALA A 162 27.52 -25.88 -11.03
N ASN A 163 26.68 -25.04 -11.65
CA ASN A 163 25.24 -25.24 -11.97
C ASN A 163 24.23 -24.73 -10.93
N GLU A 164 24.67 -24.16 -9.80
CA GLU A 164 23.76 -23.45 -8.91
C GLU A 164 23.55 -21.99 -9.38
N SER A 165 22.33 -21.48 -9.21
CA SER A 165 21.94 -20.18 -9.75
C SER A 165 22.55 -19.04 -8.93
N ALA A 166 23.76 -18.61 -9.32
CA ALA A 166 24.47 -17.51 -8.68
C ALA A 166 23.63 -16.22 -8.58
N GLY A 167 22.67 -16.01 -9.48
CA GLY A 167 21.74 -14.87 -9.44
C GLY A 167 20.74 -14.92 -8.29
N ILE A 168 20.25 -16.10 -7.91
CA ILE A 168 19.32 -16.27 -6.78
C ILE A 168 20.08 -16.13 -5.46
N VAL A 169 21.24 -16.77 -5.35
CA VAL A 169 22.11 -16.69 -4.17
C VAL A 169 22.57 -15.25 -3.94
N SER A 170 23.04 -14.55 -4.98
CA SER A 170 23.43 -13.13 -4.86
C SER A 170 22.26 -12.22 -4.49
N ALA A 171 21.06 -12.49 -5.01
CA ALA A 171 19.87 -11.72 -4.67
C ALA A 171 19.44 -11.92 -3.20
N GLN A 172 19.65 -13.11 -2.63
CA GLN A 172 19.42 -13.38 -1.21
C GLN A 172 20.51 -12.75 -0.34
N SER A 173 21.79 -12.88 -0.71
CA SER A 173 22.91 -12.39 0.10
C SER A 173 23.09 -10.86 0.07
N ILE A 174 22.71 -10.19 -1.03
CA ILE A 174 22.83 -8.73 -1.17
C ILE A 174 21.49 -8.03 -0.87
N GLY A 175 20.37 -8.74 -1.08
CA GLY A 175 19.02 -8.17 -1.12
C GLY A 175 18.59 -7.46 0.15
N GLU A 176 18.65 -8.11 1.31
CA GLU A 176 18.17 -7.51 2.56
C GLU A 176 19.22 -6.68 3.32
N PRO A 177 20.45 -7.16 3.56
CA PRO A 177 21.45 -6.39 4.29
C PRO A 177 21.92 -5.14 3.53
N GLY A 178 21.96 -5.21 2.20
CA GLY A 178 22.55 -4.17 1.33
C GLY A 178 21.59 -3.08 0.84
N THR A 179 20.29 -3.37 0.72
CA THR A 179 19.36 -2.43 0.04
C THR A 179 18.41 -1.68 0.98
N GLN A 180 18.17 -2.17 2.20
CA GLN A 180 17.21 -1.55 3.16
C GLN A 180 15.85 -1.21 2.53
N MET A 181 15.29 -2.11 1.71
CA MET A 181 13.98 -1.93 1.07
C MET A 181 12.84 -2.09 2.06
N SER A 182 12.43 -1.03 2.75
CA SER A 182 11.49 -1.20 3.88
C SER A 182 10.44 -0.13 4.04
N LEU A 183 9.44 -0.47 4.86
CA LEU A 183 8.31 0.35 5.27
C LEU A 183 8.46 0.77 6.75
N PRO A 184 7.90 1.91 7.18
CA PRO A 184 7.86 2.27 8.59
C PRO A 184 6.90 1.38 9.38
N TYR A 185 7.09 1.36 10.70
CA TYR A 185 6.39 0.47 11.64
C TYR A 185 4.86 0.53 11.50
N GLU A 186 4.32 1.73 11.36
CA GLU A 186 2.89 2.03 11.31
C GLU A 186 2.21 1.78 9.96
N GLU A 187 2.98 1.53 8.89
CA GLU A 187 2.41 1.29 7.56
C GLU A 187 1.64 -0.02 7.56
N LYS A 188 0.42 -0.01 7.01
CA LYS A 188 -0.49 -1.16 7.08
C LYS A 188 -0.27 -2.12 5.93
N VAL A 189 -0.26 -3.41 6.26
CA VAL A 189 -0.20 -4.52 5.30
C VAL A 189 -1.43 -5.40 5.42
N ILE A 190 -1.84 -5.97 4.29
CA ILE A 190 -2.89 -6.98 4.24
C ILE A 190 -2.22 -8.33 4.37
N VAL A 191 -2.61 -9.10 5.37
CA VAL A 191 -2.14 -10.47 5.58
C VAL A 191 -3.30 -11.42 5.63
N ARG A 192 -3.04 -12.69 5.32
CA ARG A 192 -3.95 -13.78 5.57
C ARG A 192 -3.21 -14.81 6.41
N ASP A 193 -3.68 -15.00 7.63
CA ASP A 193 -3.06 -15.87 8.62
C ASP A 193 -4.06 -16.94 9.03
N ASP A 194 -3.68 -18.20 8.83
CA ASP A 194 -4.56 -19.37 8.98
C ASP A 194 -5.95 -19.17 8.35
N GLY A 195 -5.95 -18.65 7.12
CA GLY A 195 -7.16 -18.38 6.35
C GLY A 195 -7.86 -17.05 6.69
N ARG A 196 -7.52 -16.39 7.81
CA ARG A 196 -8.15 -15.15 8.27
C ARG A 196 -7.44 -13.92 7.71
N VAL A 197 -8.18 -13.05 7.03
CA VAL A 197 -7.62 -11.81 6.48
C VAL A 197 -7.59 -10.73 7.56
N ARG A 198 -6.43 -10.10 7.74
CA ARG A 198 -6.18 -9.01 8.68
C ARG A 198 -5.50 -7.84 7.99
N VAL A 199 -5.71 -6.64 8.49
CA VAL A 199 -5.04 -5.42 8.01
C VAL A 199 -4.33 -4.77 9.18
N VAL A 200 -3.04 -5.07 9.31
CA VAL A 200 -2.26 -4.77 10.52
C VAL A 200 -1.08 -3.85 10.20
N PRO A 201 -0.61 -3.03 11.15
CA PRO A 201 0.70 -2.38 11.02
C PRO A 201 1.80 -3.42 10.82
N ILE A 202 2.67 -3.20 9.83
CA ILE A 202 3.73 -4.15 9.49
C ILE A 202 4.70 -4.36 10.66
N GLY A 203 4.96 -3.32 11.46
CA GLY A 203 5.83 -3.43 12.62
C GLY A 203 5.29 -4.40 13.68
N VAL A 204 3.99 -4.32 13.98
CA VAL A 204 3.32 -5.23 14.94
C VAL A 204 3.36 -6.67 14.43
N LEU A 205 3.18 -6.86 13.12
CA LEU A 205 3.28 -8.19 12.51
C LEU A 205 4.71 -8.76 12.65
N VAL A 206 5.73 -7.99 12.25
CA VAL A 206 7.12 -8.43 12.27
C VAL A 206 7.59 -8.71 13.70
N ASP A 207 7.29 -7.82 14.66
CA ASP A 207 7.62 -8.05 16.07
C ASP A 207 6.94 -9.30 16.61
N GLY A 208 5.68 -9.55 16.25
CA GLY A 208 4.95 -10.76 16.62
C GLY A 208 5.62 -12.03 16.08
N LEU A 209 6.04 -12.03 14.81
CA LEU A 209 6.74 -13.17 14.21
C LEU A 209 8.10 -13.42 14.88
N MET A 210 8.87 -12.37 15.15
CA MET A 210 10.17 -12.46 15.84
C MET A 210 10.04 -12.90 17.30
N SER A 211 8.88 -12.68 17.92
CA SER A 211 8.60 -13.19 19.27
C SER A 211 8.30 -14.70 19.30
N LEU A 212 7.84 -15.25 18.17
CA LEU A 212 7.41 -16.63 18.03
C LEU A 212 8.48 -17.55 17.40
N HIS A 213 9.42 -16.97 16.66
CA HIS A 213 10.40 -17.72 15.87
C HIS A 213 11.83 -17.30 16.21
N ALA A 214 12.79 -18.18 15.91
CA ALA A 214 14.21 -17.86 16.07
C ALA A 214 14.54 -16.64 15.20
N THR A 215 15.22 -15.67 15.81
CA THR A 215 15.61 -14.42 15.15
C THR A 215 17.11 -14.38 15.01
N ASP A 216 17.56 -14.25 13.76
CA ASP A 216 18.96 -14.02 13.41
C ASP A 216 19.23 -12.52 13.33
N ARG A 217 20.51 -12.16 13.47
CA ARG A 217 20.94 -10.77 13.48
C ARG A 217 22.27 -10.59 12.77
N ASP A 218 22.32 -9.58 11.92
CA ASP A 218 23.55 -9.06 11.32
C ASP A 218 23.57 -7.53 11.45
N GLY A 219 24.42 -7.04 12.35
CA GLY A 219 24.54 -5.61 12.67
C GLY A 219 23.21 -4.97 13.08
N PRO A 220 22.71 -3.96 12.32
CA PRO A 220 21.45 -3.26 12.61
C PRO A 220 20.20 -3.99 12.08
N THR A 221 20.36 -5.13 11.41
CA THR A 221 19.28 -5.89 10.79
C THR A 221 19.02 -7.18 11.56
N GLU A 222 17.75 -7.46 11.80
CA GLU A 222 17.25 -8.68 12.43
C GLU A 222 16.22 -9.31 11.48
N TRP A 223 16.22 -10.63 11.35
CA TRP A 223 15.24 -11.35 10.55
C TRP A 223 14.86 -12.68 11.21
N CYS A 224 13.69 -13.19 10.87
CA CYS A 224 13.23 -14.50 11.28
C CYS A 224 12.63 -15.24 10.08
N ASP A 225 13.18 -16.42 9.80
CA ASP A 225 12.65 -17.29 8.76
C ASP A 225 11.45 -18.07 9.29
N LEU A 226 10.39 -18.12 8.48
CA LEU A 226 9.16 -18.80 8.86
C LEU A 226 9.27 -20.30 8.56
N PRO A 227 8.85 -21.18 9.48
CA PRO A 227 8.97 -22.62 9.30
C PRO A 227 8.16 -23.10 8.10
N HIS A 228 8.62 -24.16 7.45
CA HIS A 228 7.92 -24.74 6.31
C HIS A 228 6.49 -25.14 6.70
N GLY A 229 5.50 -24.80 5.85
CA GLY A 229 4.09 -25.10 6.11
C GLY A 229 3.34 -24.09 6.99
N HIS A 230 3.98 -22.99 7.41
CA HIS A 230 3.28 -21.85 8.00
C HIS A 230 2.19 -21.32 7.04
N ARG A 231 1.12 -20.75 7.60
CA ARG A 231 -0.09 -20.35 6.85
C ARG A 231 -0.24 -18.83 6.69
N LEU A 232 0.88 -18.11 6.76
CA LEU A 232 0.90 -16.66 6.60
C LEU A 232 1.12 -16.31 5.12
N GLU A 233 0.13 -15.67 4.51
CA GLU A 233 0.13 -15.24 3.12
C GLU A 233 -0.06 -13.72 2.98
N VAL A 234 0.47 -13.14 1.91
CA VAL A 234 0.25 -11.75 1.52
C VAL A 234 -0.23 -11.64 0.07
N PRO A 235 -1.06 -10.63 -0.27
CA PRO A 235 -1.41 -10.38 -1.66
C PRO A 235 -0.21 -9.81 -2.42
N SER A 236 0.16 -10.48 -3.50
CA SER A 236 1.31 -10.16 -4.35
C SER A 236 0.90 -9.93 -5.81
N LEU A 237 1.66 -9.09 -6.51
CA LEU A 237 1.45 -8.76 -7.91
C LEU A 237 2.27 -9.67 -8.83
N THR A 238 1.63 -10.37 -9.76
CA THR A 238 2.33 -11.15 -10.81
C THR A 238 2.82 -10.26 -11.95
N ALA A 239 3.74 -10.78 -12.79
CA ALA A 239 4.24 -10.07 -13.98
C ALA A 239 3.12 -9.68 -14.96
N GLU A 240 2.03 -10.46 -15.00
CA GLU A 240 0.83 -10.20 -15.82
C GLU A 240 -0.09 -9.13 -15.20
N GLY A 241 0.21 -8.66 -13.98
CA GLY A 241 -0.59 -7.69 -13.25
C GLY A 241 -1.79 -8.29 -12.54
N LYS A 242 -1.78 -9.59 -12.24
CA LYS A 242 -2.80 -10.25 -11.42
C LYS A 242 -2.38 -10.25 -9.95
N VAL A 243 -3.36 -10.26 -9.06
CA VAL A 243 -3.13 -10.35 -7.62
C VAL A 243 -3.32 -11.79 -7.19
N VAL A 244 -2.31 -12.37 -6.54
CA VAL A 244 -2.31 -13.74 -6.03
C VAL A 244 -1.82 -13.74 -4.59
N TRP A 245 -2.26 -14.70 -3.78
CA TRP A 245 -1.76 -14.88 -2.43
C TRP A 245 -0.47 -15.69 -2.48
N LYS A 246 0.55 -15.26 -1.73
CA LYS A 246 1.85 -15.91 -1.65
C LYS A 246 2.26 -16.09 -0.19
N PRO A 247 2.84 -17.24 0.18
CA PRO A 247 3.37 -17.45 1.51
C PRO A 247 4.54 -16.49 1.79
N VAL A 248 4.59 -15.96 3.00
CA VAL A 248 5.70 -15.13 3.50
C VAL A 248 6.87 -16.03 3.88
N GLN A 249 8.08 -15.82 3.34
CA GLN A 249 9.20 -16.71 3.67
C GLN A 249 9.95 -16.28 4.94
N SER A 250 10.12 -14.98 5.10
CA SER A 250 10.89 -14.38 6.18
C SER A 250 10.30 -13.03 6.54
N ALA A 251 10.56 -12.58 7.76
CA ALA A 251 10.21 -11.25 8.23
C ALA A 251 11.45 -10.57 8.82
N SER A 252 11.74 -9.36 8.35
CA SER A 252 12.92 -8.59 8.75
C SER A 252 12.57 -7.21 9.29
N ARG A 253 13.42 -6.71 10.19
CA ARG A 253 13.41 -5.33 10.68
C ARG A 253 14.84 -4.83 10.78
N HIS A 254 15.04 -3.54 10.60
CA HIS A 254 16.36 -2.94 10.75
C HIS A 254 16.25 -1.50 11.20
N LEU A 255 17.32 -1.01 11.82
CA LEU A 255 17.40 0.38 12.24
C LEU A 255 17.63 1.29 11.02
N HIS A 256 16.65 2.14 10.71
CA HIS A 256 16.76 3.15 9.66
C HIS A 256 16.71 4.56 10.24
N ARG A 257 17.74 5.38 9.98
CA ARG A 257 17.84 6.76 10.48
C ARG A 257 17.66 7.83 9.40
N ASN A 258 17.56 7.43 8.14
CA ASN A 258 17.42 8.38 7.04
C ASN A 258 15.95 8.81 6.87
N PRO A 259 15.71 9.97 6.24
CA PRO A 259 14.35 10.40 5.93
C PRO A 259 13.60 9.40 5.05
N LEU A 260 12.32 9.19 5.37
CA LEU A 260 11.43 8.36 4.56
C LEU A 260 10.81 9.15 3.41
N LEU A 261 10.52 8.45 2.32
CA LEU A 261 9.79 8.95 1.17
C LEU A 261 8.29 8.70 1.35
N ARG A 262 7.48 9.78 1.33
CA ARG A 262 6.02 9.68 1.28
C ARG A 262 5.52 9.93 -0.13
N ILE A 263 4.90 8.91 -0.73
CA ILE A 263 4.32 8.99 -2.07
C ILE A 263 2.82 9.24 -1.94
N ARG A 264 2.31 10.20 -2.72
CA ARG A 264 0.88 10.46 -2.86
C ARG A 264 0.45 10.34 -4.32
N THR A 265 -0.50 9.45 -4.58
CA THR A 265 -1.10 9.30 -5.90
C THR A 265 -2.20 10.32 -6.14
N ARG A 266 -2.53 10.57 -7.42
CA ARG A 266 -3.68 11.42 -7.81
C ARG A 266 -5.03 10.88 -7.32
N LEU A 267 -5.11 9.56 -7.08
CA LEU A 267 -6.26 8.90 -6.47
C LEU A 267 -6.36 9.11 -4.95
N GLY A 268 -5.45 9.89 -4.35
CA GLY A 268 -5.44 10.16 -2.91
C GLY A 268 -4.92 8.99 -2.06
N ARG A 269 -4.34 7.96 -2.67
CA ARG A 269 -3.60 6.91 -1.93
C ARG A 269 -2.24 7.46 -1.50
N THR A 270 -1.82 7.10 -0.30
CA THR A 270 -0.50 7.43 0.24
C THR A 270 0.19 6.16 0.70
N ILE A 271 1.51 6.12 0.57
CA ILE A 271 2.39 5.09 1.14
C ILE A 271 3.69 5.77 1.56
N THR A 272 4.25 5.34 2.69
CA THR A 272 5.55 5.80 3.19
C THR A 272 6.53 4.64 3.13
N ALA A 273 7.73 4.87 2.63
CA ALA A 273 8.78 3.86 2.54
C ALA A 273 10.18 4.50 2.58
N THR A 274 11.20 3.67 2.77
CA THR A 274 12.60 4.07 2.55
C THR A 274 12.86 4.46 1.09
N THR A 275 13.87 5.29 0.84
CA THR A 275 14.20 5.74 -0.53
C THR A 275 14.65 4.61 -1.46
N ASN A 276 15.20 3.53 -0.89
CA ASN A 276 15.66 2.38 -1.65
C ASN A 276 14.56 1.33 -1.86
N HIS A 277 13.40 1.47 -1.19
CA HIS A 277 12.29 0.55 -1.40
C HIS A 277 11.84 0.55 -2.86
N SER A 278 11.76 -0.65 -3.42
CA SER A 278 11.32 -0.84 -4.80
C SER A 278 9.80 -0.78 -4.91
N PHE A 279 9.32 0.12 -5.74
CA PHE A 279 7.94 0.15 -6.23
C PHE A 279 7.86 -0.53 -7.58
N VAL A 280 6.66 -0.60 -8.15
CA VAL A 280 6.46 -1.13 -9.50
C VAL A 280 5.94 -0.04 -10.44
N THR A 281 6.39 -0.09 -11.69
CA THR A 281 5.89 0.73 -12.79
C THR A 281 5.65 -0.14 -14.01
N ARG A 282 5.02 0.42 -15.05
CA ARG A 282 4.85 -0.28 -16.33
C ARG A 282 5.72 0.38 -17.39
N ARG A 283 6.59 -0.39 -18.05
CA ARG A 283 7.44 0.04 -19.16
C ARG A 283 7.35 -0.99 -20.29
N ASN A 284 7.17 -0.52 -21.52
CA ASN A 284 6.98 -1.35 -22.72
C ASN A 284 5.96 -2.50 -22.58
N GLY A 285 4.91 -2.32 -21.77
CA GLY A 285 3.88 -3.33 -21.51
C GLY A 285 4.17 -4.23 -20.31
N HIS A 286 5.40 -4.25 -19.81
CA HIS A 286 5.87 -5.09 -18.72
C HIS A 286 5.86 -4.35 -17.39
N ILE A 287 5.61 -5.09 -16.30
CA ILE A 287 5.72 -4.57 -14.94
C ILE A 287 7.17 -4.71 -14.52
N GLU A 288 7.79 -3.60 -14.16
CA GLU A 288 9.21 -3.52 -13.80
C GLU A 288 9.37 -2.80 -12.45
N PRO A 289 10.34 -3.19 -11.62
CA PRO A 289 10.65 -2.47 -10.39
C PRO A 289 11.22 -1.08 -10.68
N ILE A 290 10.98 -0.13 -9.79
CA ILE A 290 11.57 1.21 -9.79
C ILE A 290 11.86 1.62 -8.35
N LEU A 291 13.07 2.11 -8.08
CA LEU A 291 13.44 2.56 -6.74
C LEU A 291 12.61 3.80 -6.33
N GLY A 292 12.32 3.91 -5.04
CA GLY A 292 11.64 5.08 -4.49
C GLY A 292 12.34 6.40 -4.84
N SER A 293 13.68 6.41 -4.80
CA SER A 293 14.53 7.55 -5.17
C SER A 293 14.44 7.96 -6.64
N GLU A 294 14.02 7.05 -7.53
CA GLU A 294 13.89 7.29 -8.96
C GLU A 294 12.49 7.74 -9.38
N LEU A 295 11.49 7.60 -8.49
CA LEU A 295 10.13 8.03 -8.77
C LEU A 295 10.02 9.54 -8.90
N ARG A 296 9.31 9.98 -9.94
CA ARG A 296 9.09 11.40 -10.25
C ARG A 296 7.61 11.73 -10.30
N LEU A 297 7.29 13.00 -10.08
CA LEU A 297 5.93 13.50 -10.28
C LEU A 297 5.46 13.23 -11.71
N GLY A 298 4.33 12.55 -11.84
CA GLY A 298 3.78 12.14 -13.13
C GLY A 298 3.94 10.66 -13.43
N ASP A 299 4.86 9.97 -12.74
CA ASP A 299 5.01 8.52 -12.84
C ASP A 299 3.71 7.81 -12.46
N ARG A 300 3.51 6.64 -13.06
CA ARG A 300 2.31 5.84 -12.92
C ARG A 300 2.64 4.56 -12.17
N VAL A 301 2.17 4.50 -10.93
CA VAL A 301 2.28 3.31 -10.09
C VAL A 301 0.98 2.50 -10.20
N PRO A 302 1.05 1.19 -10.45
CA PRO A 302 -0.10 0.29 -10.37
C PRO A 302 -0.81 0.42 -9.01
N VAL A 303 -2.13 0.33 -9.03
CA VAL A 303 -2.96 0.30 -7.82
C VAL A 303 -3.85 -0.93 -7.84
N LEU A 304 -4.19 -1.41 -6.64
CA LEU A 304 -5.11 -2.52 -6.48
C LEU A 304 -6.48 -2.14 -7.06
N ARG A 305 -6.85 -2.79 -8.17
CA ARG A 305 -8.16 -2.59 -8.82
C ARG A 305 -9.17 -3.65 -8.39
N ARG A 306 -8.72 -4.90 -8.36
CA ARG A 306 -9.52 -6.06 -7.97
C ARG A 306 -8.66 -7.03 -7.17
N TRP A 307 -9.24 -7.57 -6.12
CA TRP A 307 -8.66 -8.64 -5.35
C TRP A 307 -9.75 -9.57 -4.85
N SER A 308 -9.38 -10.80 -4.55
CA SER A 308 -10.27 -11.85 -4.04
C SER A 308 -9.57 -12.59 -2.91
N VAL A 309 -10.38 -13.09 -1.98
CA VAL A 309 -9.92 -13.93 -0.88
C VAL A 309 -10.13 -15.40 -1.29
N PRO A 310 -9.12 -16.29 -1.23
CA PRO A 310 -9.22 -17.66 -1.72
C PRO A 310 -10.25 -18.48 -0.94
N SER A 311 -10.33 -18.29 0.38
CA SER A 311 -11.36 -18.90 1.23
C SER A 311 -12.01 -17.79 2.05
N GLN A 312 -13.28 -17.51 1.77
CA GLN A 312 -14.02 -16.46 2.44
C GLN A 312 -14.47 -16.94 3.82
N ALA A 313 -14.24 -16.12 4.85
CA ALA A 313 -14.74 -16.39 6.19
C ALA A 313 -16.28 -16.38 6.17
N GLN A 314 -16.87 -17.46 6.70
CA GLN A 314 -18.33 -17.62 6.81
C GLN A 314 -18.83 -17.36 8.22
N GLU A 315 -17.94 -17.42 9.22
CA GLU A 315 -18.29 -17.36 10.63
C GLU A 315 -17.27 -16.50 11.37
N LEU A 316 -17.73 -15.90 12.46
CA LEU A 316 -16.93 -15.11 13.38
C LEU A 316 -17.17 -15.59 14.81
N ASN A 317 -16.10 -15.93 15.53
CA ASN A 317 -16.17 -16.19 16.95
C ASN A 317 -16.11 -14.86 17.72
N LEU A 318 -17.17 -14.55 18.49
CA LEU A 318 -17.25 -13.31 19.24
C LEU A 318 -16.31 -13.26 20.46
N GLU A 319 -15.74 -14.38 20.90
CA GLU A 319 -14.71 -14.42 21.95
C GLU A 319 -13.54 -13.48 21.65
N GLU A 320 -13.21 -13.28 20.36
CA GLU A 320 -12.16 -12.37 19.88
C GLU A 320 -12.39 -10.91 20.32
N PHE A 321 -13.65 -10.54 20.56
CA PHE A 321 -14.07 -9.21 20.98
C PHE A 321 -14.66 -9.17 22.39
N LEU A 322 -15.14 -10.31 22.88
CA LEU A 322 -15.90 -10.48 24.12
C LEU A 322 -15.24 -11.57 24.98
N PRO A 323 -14.18 -11.25 25.74
CA PRO A 323 -13.39 -12.28 26.41
C PRO A 323 -14.18 -12.98 27.53
N LYS A 324 -13.90 -14.27 27.75
CA LYS A 324 -14.59 -15.16 28.70
C LYS A 324 -14.52 -14.72 30.16
N ASN A 325 -13.53 -13.90 30.51
CA ASN A 325 -13.39 -13.32 31.85
C ASN A 325 -14.28 -12.08 32.07
N ARG A 326 -14.93 -11.55 31.04
CA ARG A 326 -15.83 -10.37 31.12
C ARG A 326 -17.26 -10.67 30.67
N PHE A 327 -17.47 -11.74 29.90
CA PHE A 327 -18.78 -12.13 29.39
C PHE A 327 -19.03 -13.61 29.67
N TRP A 328 -20.29 -13.97 29.90
CA TRP A 328 -20.70 -15.35 29.96
C TRP A 328 -20.72 -15.92 28.55
N HIS A 329 -19.97 -17.00 28.35
CA HIS A 329 -20.08 -17.84 27.16
C HIS A 329 -20.82 -19.11 27.57
N GLY A 330 -21.97 -19.34 26.94
CA GLY A 330 -22.79 -20.52 27.16
C GLY A 330 -22.03 -21.83 27.04
N THR A 331 -21.09 -21.92 26.10
CA THR A 331 -20.23 -23.10 25.91
C THR A 331 -19.33 -23.37 27.12
N GLU A 332 -18.82 -22.32 27.78
CA GLU A 332 -18.02 -22.45 29.00
C GLU A 332 -18.88 -22.90 30.20
N VAL A 333 -20.11 -22.41 30.29
CA VAL A 333 -21.07 -22.86 31.30
C VAL A 333 -21.50 -24.30 31.04
N ALA A 334 -21.65 -24.71 29.78
CA ALA A 334 -21.95 -26.08 29.39
C ALA A 334 -20.82 -27.06 29.79
N LYS A 335 -19.54 -26.67 29.60
CA LYS A 335 -18.39 -27.43 30.14
C LYS A 335 -18.48 -27.61 31.65
N ALA A 336 -18.80 -26.54 32.38
CA ALA A 336 -18.97 -26.61 33.83
C ALA A 336 -20.11 -27.58 34.23
N ARG A 337 -21.24 -27.55 33.52
CA ARG A 337 -22.36 -28.49 33.72
C ARG A 337 -21.93 -29.93 33.45
N ALA A 338 -21.18 -30.17 32.38
CA ALA A 338 -20.70 -31.51 32.00
C ALA A 338 -19.75 -32.14 33.03
N LEU A 339 -18.99 -31.33 33.78
CA LEU A 339 -18.12 -31.81 34.87
C LEU A 339 -18.90 -32.26 36.13
N GLY A 340 -20.20 -31.97 36.22
CA GLY A 340 -21.05 -32.34 37.34
C GLY A 340 -20.46 -31.86 38.68
N VAL A 341 -20.48 -32.71 39.71
CA VAL A 341 -19.97 -32.37 41.06
C VAL A 341 -18.48 -31.95 41.10
N ARG A 342 -17.71 -32.25 40.04
CA ARG A 342 -16.28 -31.94 39.96
C ARG A 342 -15.97 -30.58 39.33
N TRP A 343 -16.97 -29.80 38.91
CA TRP A 343 -16.78 -28.52 38.22
C TRP A 343 -15.83 -27.57 38.97
N ARG A 344 -15.82 -27.58 40.31
CA ARG A 344 -14.93 -26.74 41.13
C ARG A 344 -13.45 -26.99 40.85
N ARG A 345 -13.06 -28.22 40.50
CA ARG A 345 -11.67 -28.57 40.17
C ARG A 345 -11.27 -28.12 38.76
N GLY A 346 -12.23 -27.93 37.86
CA GLY A 346 -12.01 -27.47 36.50
C GLY A 346 -12.13 -25.95 36.34
N TYR A 347 -12.61 -25.23 37.35
CA TYR A 347 -12.76 -23.78 37.31
C TYR A 347 -11.40 -23.08 37.09
N GLY A 348 -11.29 -22.27 36.03
CA GLY A 348 -10.07 -21.55 35.66
C GLY A 348 -9.03 -22.41 34.93
N ARG A 349 -9.26 -23.72 34.78
CA ARG A 349 -8.37 -24.64 34.05
C ARG A 349 -9.06 -25.24 32.82
N ASP A 350 -10.21 -25.88 33.04
CA ASP A 350 -10.96 -26.60 32.01
C ASP A 350 -12.04 -25.69 31.37
N PHE A 351 -12.48 -24.67 32.09
CA PHE A 351 -13.39 -23.63 31.62
C PHE A 351 -13.17 -22.29 32.36
N VAL A 352 -13.59 -21.18 31.76
CA VAL A 352 -13.49 -19.83 32.30
C VAL A 352 -14.83 -19.10 32.19
N VAL A 353 -15.29 -18.50 33.29
CA VAL A 353 -16.50 -17.68 33.37
C VAL A 353 -16.18 -16.33 34.02
N PRO A 354 -17.02 -15.29 33.85
CA PRO A 354 -16.68 -13.94 34.31
C PRO A 354 -17.00 -13.68 35.80
N VAL A 355 -17.36 -14.71 36.57
CA VAL A 355 -17.78 -14.58 37.97
C VAL A 355 -17.11 -15.64 38.85
N GLY A 356 -16.97 -15.33 40.14
CA GLY A 356 -16.41 -16.27 41.11
C GLY A 356 -17.24 -17.54 41.34
N VAL A 357 -16.61 -18.50 42.00
CA VAL A 357 -17.11 -19.86 42.27
C VAL A 357 -18.52 -19.85 42.87
N ASP A 358 -18.80 -18.99 43.85
CA ASP A 358 -20.12 -18.97 44.50
C ASP A 358 -21.25 -18.48 43.58
N ALA A 359 -20.95 -17.52 42.71
CA ALA A 359 -21.91 -17.04 41.72
C ALA A 359 -22.18 -18.09 40.65
N LEU A 360 -21.13 -18.78 40.18
CA LEU A 360 -21.30 -19.92 39.26
C LEU A 360 -22.10 -21.06 39.92
N ALA A 361 -21.84 -21.39 41.18
CA ALA A 361 -22.58 -22.41 41.93
C ALA A 361 -24.09 -22.11 41.95
N ARG A 362 -24.47 -20.84 42.15
CA ARG A 362 -25.88 -20.41 42.10
C ARG A 362 -26.49 -20.61 40.71
N HIS A 363 -25.75 -20.27 39.65
CA HIS A 363 -26.20 -20.51 38.27
C HIS A 363 -26.38 -22.00 37.96
N LEU A 364 -25.43 -22.85 38.34
CA LEU A 364 -25.51 -24.30 38.12
C LEU A 364 -26.64 -24.96 38.92
N ALA A 365 -26.97 -24.44 40.10
CA ALA A 365 -28.08 -24.91 40.92
C ALA A 365 -29.45 -24.35 40.49
N GLY A 366 -29.53 -23.59 39.38
CA GLY A 366 -30.78 -22.97 38.92
C GLY A 366 -31.31 -21.85 39.81
N ARG A 367 -30.48 -21.31 40.73
CA ARG A 367 -30.85 -20.26 41.69
C ARG A 367 -30.50 -18.85 41.21
N SER A 368 -30.13 -18.68 39.95
CA SER A 368 -29.81 -17.36 39.38
C SER A 368 -31.07 -16.67 38.84
N GLN A 369 -31.02 -15.34 38.78
CA GLN A 369 -32.10 -14.50 38.24
C GLN A 369 -32.27 -14.66 36.71
N PHE A 370 -31.27 -15.19 36.00
CA PHE A 370 -31.31 -15.40 34.57
C PHE A 370 -30.57 -16.66 34.13
N GLY A 371 -31.02 -17.24 33.02
CA GLY A 371 -30.41 -18.41 32.38
C GLY A 371 -29.24 -18.04 31.46
N ILE A 372 -28.30 -18.97 31.33
CA ILE A 372 -27.24 -18.94 30.32
C ILE A 372 -27.46 -20.14 29.39
N ASP A 373 -27.90 -19.85 28.17
CA ASP A 373 -28.12 -20.86 27.14
C ASP A 373 -26.80 -21.22 26.45
N ASP A 374 -26.65 -22.47 26.03
CA ASP A 374 -25.47 -22.93 25.32
C ASP A 374 -25.33 -22.26 23.94
N GLY A 375 -24.10 -21.93 23.54
CA GLY A 375 -23.80 -21.25 22.27
C GLY A 375 -24.13 -19.75 22.20
N PHE A 376 -24.49 -19.10 23.31
CA PHE A 376 -24.83 -17.67 23.36
C PHE A 376 -23.97 -16.89 24.36
N VAL A 377 -23.77 -15.60 24.08
CA VAL A 377 -22.99 -14.66 24.90
C VAL A 377 -23.90 -13.75 25.70
N TYR A 378 -23.61 -13.59 27.00
CA TYR A 378 -24.36 -12.71 27.90
C TYR A 378 -23.43 -11.79 28.72
N PRO A 379 -23.89 -10.58 29.08
CA PRO A 379 -23.17 -9.72 30.02
C PRO A 379 -23.23 -10.32 31.44
N ILE A 380 -22.29 -9.94 32.32
CA ILE A 380 -22.22 -10.43 33.71
C ILE A 380 -23.57 -10.30 34.43
N GLN A 381 -24.21 -9.14 34.26
CA GLN A 381 -25.57 -8.87 34.72
C GLN A 381 -26.48 -8.79 33.51
N ASN A 382 -27.40 -9.74 33.37
CA ASN A 382 -28.35 -9.76 32.27
C ASN A 382 -29.75 -9.37 32.74
N HIS A 383 -30.24 -8.25 32.23
CA HIS A 383 -31.62 -7.78 32.43
C HIS A 383 -32.45 -7.88 31.15
N GLY A 384 -31.87 -8.42 30.07
CA GLY A 384 -32.48 -8.54 28.75
C GLY A 384 -32.74 -9.98 28.34
N ARG A 385 -33.51 -10.14 27.25
CA ARG A 385 -33.75 -11.43 26.58
C ARG A 385 -32.86 -11.63 25.35
N ALA A 386 -31.86 -10.78 25.15
CA ALA A 386 -30.97 -10.84 24.00
C ALA A 386 -30.23 -12.18 23.96
N LYS A 387 -30.21 -12.81 22.78
CA LYS A 387 -29.53 -14.08 22.53
C LYS A 387 -28.53 -13.88 21.40
N VAL A 388 -27.41 -13.23 21.71
CA VAL A 388 -26.34 -13.02 20.73
C VAL A 388 -25.50 -14.30 20.67
N PRO A 389 -25.37 -14.96 19.51
CA PRO A 389 -24.64 -16.22 19.43
C PRO A 389 -23.14 -16.01 19.62
N GLU A 390 -22.45 -17.00 20.18
CA GLU A 390 -20.97 -17.01 20.28
C GLU A 390 -20.32 -17.03 18.90
N ILE A 391 -20.96 -17.71 17.95
CA ILE A 391 -20.53 -17.78 16.55
C ILE A 391 -21.56 -17.05 15.69
N VAL A 392 -21.14 -15.98 15.03
CA VAL A 392 -21.98 -15.19 14.13
C VAL A 392 -21.66 -15.53 12.68
N HIS A 393 -22.67 -15.86 11.89
CA HIS A 393 -22.51 -16.03 10.45
C HIS A 393 -22.22 -14.68 9.77
N LEU A 394 -21.17 -14.64 8.94
CA LEU A 394 -20.75 -13.49 8.14
C LEU A 394 -21.59 -13.36 6.88
N ASP A 395 -22.88 -13.06 7.08
CA ASP A 395 -23.90 -12.92 6.05
C ASP A 395 -24.30 -11.45 5.77
N ALA A 396 -25.34 -11.25 4.97
CA ALA A 396 -25.84 -9.92 4.65
C ALA A 396 -26.45 -9.18 5.87
N MET A 397 -26.92 -9.88 6.90
CA MET A 397 -27.54 -9.28 8.08
C MET A 397 -26.49 -8.65 8.97
N ILE A 398 -25.41 -9.39 9.30
CA ILE A 398 -24.31 -8.80 10.06
C ILE A 398 -23.59 -7.73 9.22
N GLY A 399 -23.45 -7.93 7.91
CA GLY A 399 -22.94 -6.92 7.00
C GLY A 399 -23.75 -5.62 7.11
N TRP A 400 -25.08 -5.70 7.01
CA TRP A 400 -25.96 -4.54 7.17
C TRP A 400 -25.76 -3.84 8.51
N LEU A 401 -25.70 -4.60 9.62
CA LEU A 401 -25.50 -4.04 10.96
C LEU A 401 -24.20 -3.22 11.07
N LEU A 402 -23.10 -3.79 10.59
CA LEU A 402 -21.79 -3.15 10.60
C LEU A 402 -21.82 -1.86 9.78
N GLY A 403 -22.40 -1.92 8.58
CA GLY A 403 -22.51 -0.75 7.71
C GLY A 403 -23.39 0.35 8.32
N ALA A 404 -24.52 -0.02 8.89
CA ALA A 404 -25.44 0.91 9.56
C ALA A 404 -24.80 1.55 10.81
N TYR A 405 -24.05 0.77 11.59
CA TYR A 405 -23.28 1.31 12.71
C TYR A 405 -22.21 2.30 12.23
N LEU A 406 -21.49 1.96 11.16
CA LEU A 406 -20.39 2.76 10.65
C LEU A 406 -20.84 4.11 10.07
N SER A 407 -22.01 4.18 9.43
CA SER A 407 -22.58 5.45 8.98
C SER A 407 -23.30 6.17 10.12
N GLU A 408 -24.44 5.63 10.53
CA GLU A 408 -25.44 6.33 11.35
C GLU A 408 -25.39 5.97 12.84
N GLY A 409 -24.53 5.03 13.20
CA GLY A 409 -24.53 4.45 14.54
C GLY A 409 -23.60 5.10 15.54
N TRP A 410 -23.98 4.97 16.81
CA TRP A 410 -23.09 5.13 17.95
C TRP A 410 -23.49 4.16 19.06
N ALA A 411 -22.53 3.76 19.88
CA ALA A 411 -22.76 2.77 20.93
C ALA A 411 -22.66 3.43 22.30
N ALA A 412 -23.74 3.41 23.08
CA ALA A 412 -23.76 3.68 24.52
C ALA A 412 -23.39 2.41 25.29
N HIS A 413 -23.25 2.46 26.62
CA HIS A 413 -22.90 1.24 27.37
C HIS A 413 -23.98 0.14 27.27
N TYR A 414 -25.26 0.52 27.35
CA TYR A 414 -26.39 -0.43 27.40
C TYR A 414 -27.14 -0.62 26.07
N TYR A 415 -26.85 0.20 25.07
CA TYR A 415 -27.54 0.15 23.79
C TYR A 415 -26.69 0.68 22.64
N VAL A 416 -27.08 0.32 21.43
CA VAL A 416 -26.55 0.86 20.18
C VAL A 416 -27.65 1.68 19.54
N ASN A 417 -27.39 2.96 19.28
CA ASN A 417 -28.30 3.82 18.55
C ASN A 417 -27.98 3.77 17.06
N ILE A 418 -29.01 3.62 16.23
CA ILE A 418 -28.93 3.80 14.78
C ILE A 418 -30.00 4.84 14.40
N SER A 419 -29.59 5.98 13.84
CA SER A 419 -30.51 7.04 13.43
C SER A 419 -30.71 7.03 11.93
N ASN A 420 -31.95 7.12 11.43
CA ASN A 420 -32.14 7.40 10.00
C ASN A 420 -33.54 7.98 9.75
N THR A 421 -33.71 8.67 8.62
CA THR A 421 -35.03 9.15 8.18
C THR A 421 -35.73 8.19 7.23
N ASP A 422 -34.99 7.24 6.63
CA ASP A 422 -35.55 6.25 5.71
C ASP A 422 -36.04 5.01 6.48
N GLU A 423 -37.36 4.82 6.51
CA GLU A 423 -38.01 3.68 7.14
C GLU A 423 -37.65 2.33 6.48
N ARG A 424 -37.15 2.31 5.23
CA ARG A 424 -36.59 1.07 4.65
C ARG A 424 -35.27 0.70 5.30
N PHE A 425 -34.46 1.70 5.66
CA PHE A 425 -33.21 1.50 6.36
C PHE A 425 -33.46 0.97 7.77
N LEU A 426 -34.33 1.65 8.54
CA LEU A 426 -34.65 1.26 9.91
C LEU A 426 -35.30 -0.12 9.98
N ARG A 427 -36.23 -0.45 9.08
CA ARG A 427 -36.84 -1.79 9.02
C ARG A 427 -35.84 -2.92 8.83
N LYS A 428 -34.78 -2.72 8.02
CA LYS A 428 -33.72 -3.72 7.91
C LYS A 428 -32.92 -3.85 9.19
N THR A 429 -32.63 -2.72 9.85
CA THR A 429 -31.94 -2.70 11.14
C THR A 429 -32.78 -3.39 12.23
N ARG A 430 -34.11 -3.22 12.24
CA ARG A 430 -35.03 -3.96 13.14
C ARG A 430 -34.94 -5.47 12.92
N ARG A 431 -34.97 -5.93 11.66
CA ARG A 431 -34.83 -7.36 11.33
C ARG A 431 -33.53 -7.97 11.85
N VAL A 432 -32.43 -7.21 11.81
CA VAL A 432 -31.15 -7.65 12.41
C VAL A 432 -31.28 -7.77 13.92
N ALA A 433 -31.88 -6.79 14.58
CA ALA A 433 -32.10 -6.84 16.02
C ALA A 433 -32.96 -8.04 16.42
N GLU A 434 -34.07 -8.25 15.71
CA GLU A 434 -34.98 -9.38 15.88
C GLU A 434 -34.26 -10.72 15.70
N SER A 435 -33.40 -10.87 14.68
CA SER A 435 -32.64 -12.11 14.46
C SER A 435 -31.69 -12.48 15.60
N PHE A 436 -31.23 -11.49 16.38
CA PHE A 436 -30.41 -11.69 17.58
C PHE A 436 -31.23 -11.70 18.88
N GLY A 437 -32.57 -11.65 18.79
CA GLY A 437 -33.46 -11.52 19.95
C GLY A 437 -33.25 -10.21 20.72
N ILE A 438 -32.67 -9.19 20.10
CA ILE A 438 -32.37 -7.90 20.71
C ILE A 438 -33.62 -7.02 20.66
N GLY A 439 -34.15 -6.67 21.83
CA GLY A 439 -35.22 -5.70 21.94
C GLY A 439 -34.73 -4.29 21.62
N TYR A 440 -35.58 -3.48 20.99
CA TYR A 440 -35.27 -2.10 20.66
C TYR A 440 -36.34 -1.11 21.14
N GLY A 441 -35.97 0.15 21.29
CA GLY A 441 -36.88 1.28 21.48
C GLY A 441 -36.76 2.25 20.32
N GLU A 442 -37.85 2.98 20.02
CA GLU A 442 -37.88 3.96 18.93
C GLU A 442 -38.18 5.35 19.49
N TYR A 443 -37.44 6.33 19.01
CA TYR A 443 -37.54 7.71 19.49
C TYR A 443 -37.51 8.68 18.31
N ASP A 444 -38.37 9.68 18.37
CA ASP A 444 -38.34 10.79 17.42
C ASP A 444 -37.41 11.87 17.95
N ASN A 445 -36.51 12.35 17.10
CA ASN A 445 -35.56 13.39 17.45
C ASN A 445 -35.67 14.57 16.49
N THR A 446 -35.83 15.77 17.05
CA THR A 446 -35.95 17.03 16.30
C THR A 446 -34.68 17.89 16.36
N ARG A 447 -33.60 17.42 17.02
CA ARG A 447 -32.36 18.18 17.25
C ARG A 447 -31.45 18.28 16.03
N GLY A 448 -31.82 17.70 14.88
CA GLY A 448 -31.07 17.72 13.63
C GLY A 448 -31.66 18.65 12.57
N PHE A 449 -31.05 18.66 11.37
CA PHE A 449 -31.56 19.40 10.21
C PHE A 449 -32.89 18.84 9.66
N ALA A 450 -33.31 17.66 10.11
CA ALA A 450 -34.57 17.01 9.82
C ALA A 450 -35.04 16.22 11.05
N LYS A 451 -36.32 15.86 11.10
CA LYS A 451 -36.87 14.92 12.10
C LYS A 451 -36.22 13.56 11.88
N GLY A 452 -35.32 13.16 12.76
CA GLY A 452 -34.67 11.86 12.76
C GLY A 452 -35.49 10.83 13.53
N HIS A 453 -35.39 9.56 13.12
CA HIS A 453 -35.93 8.43 13.86
C HIS A 453 -34.79 7.57 14.38
N ASP A 454 -34.68 7.50 15.71
CA ASP A 454 -33.63 6.84 16.46
C ASP A 454 -34.10 5.44 16.89
N LEU A 455 -33.32 4.41 16.52
CA LEU A 455 -33.53 3.03 16.92
C LEU A 455 -32.49 2.62 17.97
N HIS A 456 -32.92 2.45 19.22
CA HIS A 456 -32.09 2.06 20.35
C HIS A 456 -32.09 0.54 20.53
N LEU A 457 -31.09 -0.15 20.00
CA LEU A 457 -30.89 -1.60 20.16
C LEU A 457 -30.33 -1.90 21.56
N ARG A 458 -31.16 -2.44 22.47
CA ARG A 458 -30.81 -2.62 23.90
C ARG A 458 -29.99 -3.90 24.12
N SER A 459 -28.68 -3.81 23.93
CA SER A 459 -27.75 -4.91 24.18
C SER A 459 -26.34 -4.41 24.52
N VAL A 460 -25.86 -4.79 25.72
CA VAL A 460 -24.46 -4.56 26.17
C VAL A 460 -23.49 -5.36 25.29
N VAL A 461 -23.84 -6.61 24.99
CA VAL A 461 -23.03 -7.52 24.16
C VAL A 461 -22.81 -6.92 22.78
N LEU A 462 -23.88 -6.46 22.13
CA LEU A 462 -23.79 -5.84 20.81
C LEU A 462 -22.99 -4.53 20.87
N SER A 463 -23.21 -3.72 21.90
CA SER A 463 -22.49 -2.45 22.07
C SER A 463 -20.98 -2.67 22.20
N GLU A 464 -20.55 -3.55 23.11
CA GLU A 464 -19.14 -3.82 23.34
C GLU A 464 -18.49 -4.49 22.11
N PHE A 465 -19.21 -5.40 21.43
CA PHE A 465 -18.76 -5.98 20.17
C PHE A 465 -18.52 -4.91 19.09
N LEU A 466 -19.50 -4.03 18.82
CA LEU A 466 -19.36 -3.01 17.77
C LEU A 466 -18.28 -1.97 18.14
N ARG A 467 -18.16 -1.60 19.42
CA ARG A 467 -17.08 -0.71 19.89
C ARG A 467 -15.70 -1.34 19.66
N ALA A 468 -15.54 -2.61 20.03
CA ALA A 468 -14.29 -3.32 19.86
C ALA A 468 -13.95 -3.52 18.38
N ALA A 469 -14.91 -3.98 17.57
CA ALA A 469 -14.71 -4.33 16.17
C ALA A 469 -14.58 -3.08 15.26
N CYS A 470 -15.48 -2.11 15.42
CA CYS A 470 -15.63 -0.97 14.51
C CYS A 470 -15.12 0.35 15.08
N GLY A 471 -14.77 0.42 16.37
CA GLY A 471 -14.35 1.66 17.05
C GLY A 471 -15.53 2.48 17.59
N HIS A 472 -15.20 3.50 18.39
CA HIS A 472 -16.18 4.36 19.05
C HIS A 472 -15.95 5.84 18.74
N GLY A 473 -17.02 6.56 18.40
CA GLY A 473 -16.95 7.97 17.98
C GLY A 473 -16.50 8.12 16.53
N SER A 474 -16.92 9.22 15.89
CA SER A 474 -16.85 9.37 14.42
C SER A 474 -15.43 9.34 13.83
N ALA A 475 -14.41 9.78 14.58
CA ALA A 475 -13.03 9.80 14.12
C ALA A 475 -12.28 8.46 14.28
N GLN A 476 -12.76 7.58 15.17
CA GLN A 476 -12.12 6.29 15.47
C GLN A 476 -12.80 5.11 14.76
N LYS A 477 -13.92 5.37 14.05
CA LYS A 477 -14.62 4.32 13.28
C LYS A 477 -13.68 3.70 12.25
N ARG A 478 -13.74 2.38 12.07
CA ARG A 478 -12.94 1.63 11.09
C ARG A 478 -13.69 0.39 10.61
N ILE A 479 -13.34 -0.09 9.43
CA ILE A 479 -13.80 -1.41 8.97
C ILE A 479 -13.18 -2.48 9.87
N PRO A 480 -13.97 -3.40 10.45
CA PRO A 480 -13.41 -4.48 11.27
C PRO A 480 -12.61 -5.45 10.39
N GLU A 481 -11.50 -5.97 10.92
CA GLU A 481 -10.53 -6.74 10.13
C GLU A 481 -11.15 -7.97 9.45
N PHE A 482 -12.02 -8.70 10.15
CA PHE A 482 -12.69 -9.88 9.60
C PHE A 482 -13.54 -9.58 8.36
N ALA A 483 -14.03 -8.34 8.20
CA ALA A 483 -14.83 -7.96 7.03
C ALA A 483 -14.02 -7.97 5.73
N PHE A 484 -12.69 -7.80 5.81
CA PHE A 484 -11.82 -7.95 4.64
C PHE A 484 -11.75 -9.39 4.13
N GLY A 485 -11.95 -10.38 5.02
CA GLY A 485 -12.00 -11.82 4.71
C GLY A 485 -13.41 -12.37 4.47
N ALA A 486 -14.46 -11.65 4.86
CA ALA A 486 -15.85 -12.11 4.82
C ALA A 486 -16.38 -12.42 3.40
N GLY A 487 -17.52 -13.10 3.32
CA GLY A 487 -18.23 -13.36 2.07
C GLY A 487 -18.65 -12.09 1.32
N ASN A 488 -18.73 -12.15 -0.02
CA ASN A 488 -19.13 -10.98 -0.83
C ASN A 488 -20.53 -10.45 -0.48
N ALA A 489 -21.46 -11.32 -0.02
CA ALA A 489 -22.78 -10.91 0.42
C ALA A 489 -22.73 -10.01 1.67
N CYS A 490 -21.94 -10.39 2.68
CA CYS A 490 -21.69 -9.58 3.86
C CYS A 490 -21.05 -8.24 3.51
N VAL A 491 -19.98 -8.26 2.70
CA VAL A 491 -19.28 -7.03 2.30
C VAL A 491 -20.20 -6.11 1.48
N ALA A 492 -21.00 -6.66 0.58
CA ALA A 492 -21.96 -5.88 -0.21
C ALA A 492 -23.03 -5.24 0.68
N ALA A 493 -23.56 -5.95 1.67
CA ALA A 493 -24.55 -5.41 2.60
C ALA A 493 -23.96 -4.34 3.53
N LEU A 494 -22.71 -4.51 3.98
CA LEU A 494 -21.97 -3.50 4.74
C LEU A 494 -21.81 -2.22 3.94
N LEU A 495 -21.27 -2.33 2.72
CA LEU A 495 -21.12 -1.16 1.85
C LEU A 495 -22.48 -0.54 1.53
N ARG A 496 -23.51 -1.34 1.27
CA ARG A 496 -24.86 -0.84 0.98
C ARG A 496 -25.38 0.01 2.13
N ALA A 497 -25.39 -0.51 3.35
CA ALA A 497 -25.86 0.22 4.53
C ALA A 497 -25.00 1.48 4.78
N TYR A 498 -23.68 1.39 4.64
CA TYR A 498 -22.79 2.54 4.82
C TYR A 498 -23.08 3.67 3.81
N PHE A 499 -23.27 3.33 2.53
CA PHE A 499 -23.62 4.29 1.48
C PHE A 499 -25.09 4.75 1.55
N ASP A 500 -26.02 3.91 2.05
CA ASP A 500 -27.41 4.32 2.32
C ASP A 500 -27.52 5.28 3.51
N GLY A 501 -26.62 5.23 4.48
CA GLY A 501 -26.49 6.27 5.50
C GLY A 501 -25.80 7.51 4.94
N ASP A 502 -24.46 7.47 4.91
CA ASP A 502 -23.62 8.66 4.64
C ASP A 502 -23.45 9.00 3.15
N GLY A 503 -23.87 8.12 2.25
CA GLY A 503 -23.59 8.24 0.82
C GLY A 503 -24.55 9.16 0.08
N ASN A 504 -24.03 9.80 -0.97
CA ASN A 504 -24.81 10.65 -1.87
C ASN A 504 -24.43 10.38 -3.33
N VAL A 505 -25.44 10.38 -4.21
CA VAL A 505 -25.27 10.23 -5.65
C VAL A 505 -25.43 11.59 -6.32
N SER A 506 -24.35 12.08 -6.95
CA SER A 506 -24.39 13.33 -7.71
C SER A 506 -24.37 13.03 -9.21
N VAL A 507 -25.53 13.14 -9.84
CA VAL A 507 -25.68 12.96 -11.30
C VAL A 507 -24.89 14.03 -12.05
N ASP A 508 -24.93 15.29 -11.62
CA ASP A 508 -24.22 16.40 -12.29
C ASP A 508 -22.72 16.24 -12.24
N ARG A 509 -22.17 15.94 -11.04
CA ARG A 509 -20.74 15.69 -10.85
C ARG A 509 -20.29 14.32 -11.38
N GLY A 510 -21.23 13.44 -11.72
CA GLY A 510 -20.93 12.12 -12.25
C GLY A 510 -20.22 11.22 -11.23
N ALA A 511 -20.68 11.20 -9.97
CA ALA A 511 -20.02 10.44 -8.92
C ALA A 511 -20.96 9.99 -7.80
N ILE A 512 -20.63 8.85 -7.18
CA ILE A 512 -21.16 8.41 -5.89
C ILE A 512 -20.13 8.78 -4.82
N ARG A 513 -20.56 9.32 -3.69
CA ARG A 513 -19.67 9.95 -2.71
C ARG A 513 -20.05 9.59 -1.29
N VAL A 514 -19.07 9.49 -0.41
CA VAL A 514 -19.22 9.43 1.05
C VAL A 514 -18.17 10.33 1.68
N SER A 515 -18.44 10.79 2.90
CA SER A 515 -17.45 11.49 3.73
C SER A 515 -17.44 10.90 5.14
N SER A 516 -16.30 11.00 5.82
CA SER A 516 -16.15 10.56 7.21
C SER A 516 -15.11 11.41 7.94
N ASN A 517 -15.21 11.47 9.28
CA ASN A 517 -14.16 12.02 10.12
C ASN A 517 -13.00 11.04 10.33
N SER A 518 -13.15 9.76 9.94
CA SER A 518 -12.12 8.74 10.03
C SER A 518 -11.45 8.49 8.67
N ALA A 519 -10.15 8.76 8.58
CA ALA A 519 -9.34 8.38 7.41
C ALA A 519 -9.27 6.85 7.26
N GLU A 520 -9.18 6.14 8.39
CA GLU A 520 -9.09 4.70 8.42
C GLU A 520 -10.35 4.02 7.86
N LEU A 521 -11.53 4.57 8.17
CA LEU A 521 -12.78 4.10 7.60
C LEU A 521 -12.81 4.28 6.08
N ILE A 522 -12.43 5.48 5.60
CA ILE A 522 -12.38 5.76 4.16
C ILE A 522 -11.40 4.83 3.42
N ASP A 523 -10.27 4.50 4.05
CA ASP A 523 -9.29 3.58 3.50
C ASP A 523 -9.81 2.13 3.45
N GLY A 524 -10.47 1.68 4.52
CA GLY A 524 -11.12 0.39 4.57
C GLY A 524 -12.25 0.26 3.53
N VAL A 525 -13.11 1.27 3.39
CA VAL A 525 -14.17 1.31 2.38
C VAL A 525 -13.59 1.25 0.97
N ALA A 526 -12.51 1.99 0.69
CA ALA A 526 -11.82 1.93 -0.60
C ALA A 526 -11.26 0.54 -0.90
N LEU A 527 -10.74 -0.17 0.11
CA LEU A 527 -10.23 -1.52 -0.03
C LEU A 527 -11.35 -2.55 -0.28
N LEU A 528 -12.48 -2.44 0.44
CA LEU A 528 -13.65 -3.30 0.24
C LEU A 528 -14.30 -3.10 -1.14
N LEU A 529 -14.39 -1.86 -1.64
CA LEU A 529 -14.84 -1.58 -3.01
C LEU A 529 -14.00 -2.31 -4.07
N GLY A 530 -12.70 -2.49 -3.80
CA GLY A 530 -11.80 -3.26 -4.64
C GLY A 530 -12.22 -4.73 -4.83
N ARG A 531 -12.96 -5.33 -3.89
CA ARG A 531 -13.48 -6.71 -4.05
C ARG A 531 -14.49 -6.83 -5.20
N PHE A 532 -15.18 -5.73 -5.51
CA PHE A 532 -16.14 -5.62 -6.60
C PHE A 532 -15.54 -4.98 -7.87
N GLY A 533 -14.21 -4.79 -7.90
CA GLY A 533 -13.53 -4.15 -9.03
C GLY A 533 -13.79 -2.66 -9.16
N ILE A 534 -14.26 -2.01 -8.08
CA ILE A 534 -14.59 -0.59 -8.03
C ILE A 534 -13.40 0.17 -7.45
N VAL A 535 -12.85 1.12 -8.22
CA VAL A 535 -11.75 1.97 -7.78
C VAL A 535 -12.29 3.35 -7.41
N SER A 536 -12.03 3.76 -6.18
CA SER A 536 -12.37 5.09 -5.69
C SER A 536 -11.15 6.02 -5.63
N SER A 537 -11.41 7.33 -5.70
CA SER A 537 -10.46 8.38 -5.36
C SER A 537 -10.78 8.94 -3.97
N LYS A 538 -9.73 9.18 -3.18
CA LYS A 538 -9.82 9.75 -1.84
C LYS A 538 -9.38 11.21 -1.85
N GLY A 539 -9.96 12.01 -0.98
CA GLY A 539 -9.63 13.42 -0.82
C GLY A 539 -9.95 13.89 0.59
N GLN A 540 -9.80 15.18 0.82
CA GLN A 540 -10.12 15.82 2.09
C GLN A 540 -10.86 17.13 1.81
N THR A 541 -11.90 17.42 2.57
CA THR A 541 -12.66 18.67 2.49
C THR A 541 -12.88 19.16 3.92
N GLY A 542 -12.23 20.28 4.26
CA GLY A 542 -12.15 20.72 5.65
C GLY A 542 -11.51 19.64 6.54
N LYS A 543 -12.21 19.27 7.61
CA LYS A 543 -11.78 18.22 8.55
C LYS A 543 -12.20 16.80 8.12
N GLN A 544 -13.00 16.67 7.06
CA GLN A 544 -13.54 15.37 6.63
C GLN A 544 -12.73 14.76 5.50
N TYR A 545 -12.58 13.44 5.57
CA TYR A 545 -12.06 12.62 4.49
C TYR A 545 -13.20 12.25 3.55
N THR A 546 -12.95 12.30 2.24
CA THR A 546 -13.98 12.06 1.22
C THR A 546 -13.55 10.94 0.30
N LEU A 547 -14.51 10.14 -0.14
CA LEU A 547 -14.32 9.09 -1.14
C LEU A 547 -15.29 9.32 -2.28
N TRP A 548 -14.78 9.19 -3.50
CA TRP A 548 -15.52 9.40 -4.73
C TRP A 548 -15.39 8.17 -5.62
N ILE A 549 -16.52 7.62 -6.03
CA ILE A 549 -16.63 6.57 -7.03
C ILE A 549 -17.05 7.25 -8.35
N PRO A 550 -16.18 7.25 -9.37
CA PRO A 550 -16.49 7.81 -10.68
C PRO A 550 -17.70 7.13 -11.35
N GLN A 551 -18.43 7.88 -12.18
CA GLN A 551 -19.60 7.41 -12.94
C GLN A 551 -19.38 6.09 -13.67
N HIS A 552 -18.18 5.84 -14.22
CA HIS A 552 -17.94 4.62 -14.99
C HIS A 552 -17.98 3.33 -14.15
N TYR A 553 -17.93 3.43 -12.82
CA TYR A 553 -18.17 2.32 -11.89
C TYR A 553 -19.62 2.28 -11.36
N ALA A 554 -20.51 3.19 -11.76
CA ALA A 554 -21.88 3.26 -11.25
C ALA A 554 -22.68 1.97 -11.53
N GLU A 555 -22.50 1.36 -12.71
CA GLU A 555 -23.14 0.08 -13.05
C GLU A 555 -22.65 -1.07 -12.15
N ALA A 556 -21.32 -1.15 -11.93
CA ALA A 556 -20.73 -2.14 -11.04
C ALA A 556 -21.20 -1.94 -9.59
N PHE A 557 -21.29 -0.69 -9.14
CA PHE A 557 -21.85 -0.34 -7.84
C PHE A 557 -23.32 -0.74 -7.75
N ARG A 558 -24.14 -0.43 -8.76
CA ARG A 558 -25.57 -0.80 -8.79
C ARG A 558 -25.78 -2.30 -8.72
N ALA A 559 -24.99 -3.06 -9.48
CA ALA A 559 -25.12 -4.51 -9.57
C ALA A 559 -24.69 -5.22 -8.28
N ALA A 560 -23.57 -4.79 -7.67
CA ALA A 560 -22.99 -5.48 -6.52
C ALA A 560 -23.46 -4.93 -5.17
N ILE A 561 -23.59 -3.60 -5.05
CA ILE A 561 -23.80 -2.91 -3.77
C ILE A 561 -25.18 -2.27 -3.74
N GLY A 562 -25.51 -1.38 -4.67
CA GLY A 562 -26.82 -0.73 -4.77
C GLY A 562 -27.18 0.16 -3.58
N PHE A 563 -28.46 0.52 -3.48
CA PHE A 563 -29.05 1.29 -2.39
C PHE A 563 -30.42 0.70 -2.04
N GLU A 564 -30.84 0.84 -0.78
CA GLU A 564 -32.19 0.57 -0.32
C GLU A 564 -33.10 1.77 -0.51
N SER A 565 -32.56 2.98 -0.28
CA SER A 565 -33.32 4.20 -0.43
C SER A 565 -33.84 4.36 -1.86
N ALA A 566 -35.15 4.58 -2.00
CA ALA A 566 -35.79 4.73 -3.31
C ALA A 566 -35.24 5.96 -4.07
N GLN A 567 -35.01 7.05 -3.34
CA GLN A 567 -34.43 8.27 -3.89
C GLN A 567 -32.99 8.04 -4.39
N LYS A 568 -32.13 7.42 -3.58
CA LYS A 568 -30.73 7.15 -3.97
C LYS A 568 -30.66 6.17 -5.15
N ARG A 569 -31.54 5.15 -5.21
CA ARG A 569 -31.67 4.26 -6.38
C ARG A 569 -32.03 5.02 -7.65
N ALA A 570 -33.06 5.87 -7.61
CA ALA A 570 -33.46 6.67 -8.77
C ALA A 570 -32.31 7.58 -9.27
N LEU A 571 -31.55 8.18 -8.34
CA LEU A 571 -30.36 8.96 -8.69
C LEU A 571 -29.24 8.09 -9.29
N LEU A 572 -29.04 6.88 -8.77
CA LEU A 572 -28.06 5.93 -9.30
C LEU A 572 -28.44 5.46 -10.70
N ASP A 573 -29.71 5.18 -10.97
CA ASP A 573 -30.19 4.82 -12.30
C ASP A 573 -30.00 5.97 -13.30
N ARG A 574 -30.31 7.20 -12.89
CA ARG A 574 -30.01 8.40 -13.70
C ARG A 574 -28.51 8.57 -13.95
N LEU A 575 -27.67 8.29 -12.95
CA LEU A 575 -26.21 8.33 -13.10
C LEU A 575 -25.70 7.27 -14.09
N CYS A 576 -26.27 6.07 -14.07
CA CYS A 576 -25.96 5.00 -15.01
C CYS A 576 -26.42 5.36 -16.44
N ALA A 577 -27.62 5.91 -16.59
CA ALA A 577 -28.19 6.30 -17.88
C ALA A 577 -27.53 7.54 -18.50
N LYS A 578 -26.88 8.40 -17.69
CA LYS A 578 -26.23 9.61 -18.18
C LYS A 578 -25.15 9.26 -19.21
N PRO A 579 -25.22 9.79 -20.45
CA PRO A 579 -24.27 9.46 -21.49
C PRO A 579 -22.86 9.86 -21.04
N ARG A 580 -21.92 8.92 -21.16
CA ARG A 580 -20.50 9.21 -20.95
C ARG A 580 -20.10 10.23 -22.02
N ARG A 581 -19.51 11.36 -21.60
CA ARG A 581 -18.97 12.34 -22.55
C ARG A 581 -18.07 11.60 -23.56
N ALA A 582 -18.32 11.79 -24.86
CA ALA A 582 -17.68 11.01 -25.94
C ALA A 582 -16.14 11.09 -25.93
N PHE A 583 -15.59 12.15 -25.33
CA PHE A 583 -14.15 12.38 -25.14
C PHE A 583 -13.84 12.77 -23.69
N THR A 584 -13.97 11.85 -22.74
CA THR A 584 -13.37 12.06 -21.41
C THR A 584 -12.01 11.41 -21.31
N TYR A 585 -10.99 12.24 -21.33
CA TYR A 585 -9.71 11.91 -20.72
C TYR A 585 -9.96 11.69 -19.23
N ASP A 586 -10.15 10.44 -18.81
CA ASP A 586 -10.17 10.08 -17.39
C ASP A 586 -8.72 10.05 -16.89
N GLY A 587 -8.26 11.16 -16.33
CA GLY A 587 -6.89 11.27 -15.83
C GLY A 587 -6.55 10.31 -14.67
N LEU A 588 -7.55 9.61 -14.13
CA LEU A 588 -7.41 8.64 -13.04
C LEU A 588 -7.34 7.19 -13.55
N ASP A 589 -8.13 6.81 -14.56
CA ASP A 589 -8.09 5.47 -15.17
C ASP A 589 -7.37 5.45 -16.54
N MET A 590 -6.04 5.54 -16.46
CA MET A 590 -5.15 5.53 -17.61
C MET A 590 -4.27 4.27 -17.62
N ILE A 591 -4.09 3.69 -18.80
CA ILE A 591 -3.09 2.65 -19.06
C ILE A 591 -1.88 3.34 -19.66
N SER A 592 -0.72 3.15 -19.04
CA SER A 592 0.55 3.79 -19.43
C SER A 592 1.65 2.80 -19.71
N GLY A 593 2.72 3.29 -20.33
CA GLY A 593 3.96 2.52 -20.49
C GLY A 593 3.81 1.27 -21.34
N PHE A 594 2.96 1.31 -22.38
CA PHE A 594 2.75 0.22 -23.33
C PHE A 594 3.70 0.27 -24.54
N GLY A 595 4.69 1.16 -24.52
CA GLY A 595 5.72 1.27 -25.56
C GLY A 595 5.10 1.49 -26.94
N THR A 596 5.57 0.72 -27.92
CA THR A 596 5.12 0.80 -29.31
C THR A 596 4.02 -0.21 -29.65
N ILE A 597 3.55 -1.00 -28.68
CA ILE A 597 2.64 -2.14 -28.89
C ILE A 597 1.44 -1.77 -29.78
N LEU A 598 0.73 -0.67 -29.47
CA LEU A 598 -0.45 -0.26 -30.26
C LEU A 598 -0.09 0.08 -31.72
N ARG A 599 1.06 0.71 -31.93
CA ARG A 599 1.55 1.08 -33.27
C ARG A 599 1.96 -0.16 -34.05
N ASP A 600 2.63 -1.10 -33.39
CA ASP A 600 3.13 -2.32 -34.01
C ASP A 600 1.96 -3.26 -34.37
N VAL A 601 0.95 -3.37 -33.50
CA VAL A 601 -0.31 -4.08 -33.79
C VAL A 601 -1.05 -3.43 -34.96
N SER A 602 -1.19 -2.10 -34.98
CA SER A 602 -1.83 -1.41 -36.11
C SER A 602 -1.10 -1.66 -37.43
N ARG A 603 0.24 -1.69 -37.42
CA ARG A 603 1.05 -2.01 -38.61
C ARG A 603 0.81 -3.44 -39.08
N LYS A 604 0.84 -4.43 -38.17
CA LYS A 604 0.58 -5.83 -38.48
C LYS A 604 -0.82 -6.03 -39.09
N LEU A 605 -1.83 -5.34 -38.55
CA LEU A 605 -3.22 -5.41 -39.01
C LEU A 605 -3.53 -4.53 -40.25
N ARG A 606 -2.51 -3.87 -40.82
CA ARG A 606 -2.66 -2.93 -41.94
C ARG A 606 -3.67 -1.80 -41.66
N LEU A 607 -3.75 -1.35 -40.41
CA LEU A 607 -4.58 -0.23 -39.97
C LEU A 607 -3.77 1.08 -39.94
N PRO A 608 -4.40 2.24 -40.19
CA PRO A 608 -3.72 3.54 -40.12
C PRO A 608 -3.10 3.81 -38.74
N THR A 609 -1.77 3.91 -38.66
CA THR A 609 -1.07 4.17 -37.40
C THR A 609 -1.40 5.54 -36.79
N ARG A 610 -1.86 6.49 -37.61
CA ARG A 610 -2.32 7.83 -37.17
C ARG A 610 -3.38 7.75 -36.05
N ASP A 611 -4.18 6.70 -36.05
CA ASP A 611 -5.26 6.48 -35.08
C ASP A 611 -4.72 6.20 -33.66
N VAL A 612 -3.47 5.72 -33.55
CA VAL A 612 -2.84 5.35 -32.25
C VAL A 612 -1.56 6.10 -31.93
N ASN A 613 -0.98 6.83 -32.89
CA ASN A 613 0.29 7.55 -32.74
C ASN A 613 0.27 8.54 -31.56
N ASN A 614 -0.85 9.21 -31.32
CA ASN A 614 -0.98 10.13 -30.20
C ASN A 614 -0.83 9.41 -28.84
N PHE A 615 -1.43 8.23 -28.70
CA PHE A 615 -1.36 7.43 -27.47
C PHE A 615 0.05 6.86 -27.28
N ALA A 616 0.65 6.31 -28.33
CA ALA A 616 2.01 5.78 -28.31
C ALA A 616 3.04 6.87 -27.98
N ARG A 617 2.90 8.08 -28.53
CA ARG A 617 3.80 9.20 -28.21
C ARG A 617 3.65 9.66 -26.75
N ARG A 618 2.42 9.73 -26.24
CA ARG A 618 2.14 10.18 -24.87
C ARG A 618 2.31 9.08 -23.82
N GLN A 619 2.54 7.84 -24.24
CA GLN A 619 2.60 6.64 -23.39
C GLN A 619 1.42 6.54 -22.41
N ARG A 620 0.22 6.93 -22.87
CA ARG A 620 -1.01 6.90 -22.07
C ARG A 620 -2.25 6.79 -22.95
N VAL A 621 -3.18 5.92 -22.57
CA VAL A 621 -4.48 5.72 -23.20
C VAL A 621 -5.54 5.48 -22.12
N GLY A 622 -6.72 6.07 -22.25
CA GLY A 622 -7.83 5.78 -21.35
C GLY A 622 -8.33 4.36 -21.57
N ARG A 623 -8.71 3.65 -20.52
CA ARG A 623 -9.08 2.22 -20.60
C ARG A 623 -10.21 1.94 -21.59
N THR A 624 -11.29 2.73 -21.55
CA THR A 624 -12.42 2.60 -22.49
C THR A 624 -12.00 2.83 -23.94
N THR A 625 -11.11 3.80 -24.16
CA THR A 625 -10.54 4.04 -25.50
C THR A 625 -9.68 2.88 -25.94
N LEU A 626 -8.83 2.34 -25.07
CA LEU A 626 -8.04 1.15 -25.38
C LEU A 626 -8.93 -0.05 -25.72
N ALA A 627 -9.99 -0.30 -24.94
CA ALA A 627 -10.92 -1.40 -25.19
C ALA A 627 -11.58 -1.31 -26.58
N ARG A 628 -11.99 -0.10 -27.02
CA ARG A 628 -12.49 0.12 -28.38
C ARG A 628 -11.44 -0.18 -29.46
N HIS A 629 -10.19 0.20 -29.23
CA HIS A 629 -9.11 -0.13 -30.16
C HIS A 629 -8.81 -1.63 -30.19
N ILE A 630 -8.84 -2.32 -29.04
CA ILE A 630 -8.68 -3.78 -28.96
C ILE A 630 -9.77 -4.48 -29.77
N LEU A 631 -11.04 -4.14 -29.58
CA LEU A 631 -12.14 -4.73 -30.35
C LEU A 631 -11.99 -4.48 -31.86
N ARG A 632 -11.57 -3.27 -32.26
CA ARG A 632 -11.28 -2.95 -33.67
C ARG A 632 -10.11 -3.76 -34.21
N PHE A 633 -9.08 -3.98 -33.41
CA PHE A 633 -7.93 -4.80 -33.77
C PHE A 633 -8.31 -6.28 -33.92
N GLU A 634 -9.07 -6.82 -32.97
CA GLU A 634 -9.57 -8.21 -33.02
C GLU A 634 -10.47 -8.45 -34.22
N ALA A 635 -11.41 -7.53 -34.49
CA ALA A 635 -12.28 -7.61 -35.66
C ALA A 635 -11.46 -7.59 -36.96
N ARG A 636 -10.42 -6.75 -37.04
CA ARG A 636 -9.55 -6.70 -38.21
C ARG A 636 -8.66 -7.93 -38.34
N ALA A 637 -8.13 -8.45 -37.23
CA ALA A 637 -7.36 -9.71 -37.23
C ALA A 637 -8.20 -10.85 -37.81
N LYS A 638 -9.43 -11.02 -37.32
CA LYS A 638 -10.36 -12.03 -37.86
C LYS A 638 -10.63 -11.89 -39.36
N GLN A 639 -10.57 -10.69 -39.93
CA GLN A 639 -10.76 -10.47 -41.36
C GLN A 639 -9.55 -10.84 -42.22
N ILE A 640 -8.34 -10.80 -41.67
CA ILE A 640 -7.10 -11.00 -42.44
C ILE A 640 -6.48 -12.40 -42.26
N GLY A 641 -7.07 -13.22 -41.37
CA GLY A 641 -6.47 -14.48 -40.90
C GLY A 641 -5.34 -14.24 -39.91
#